data_AF-A0A672NGH7-F1
#
_entry.id   AF-A0A672NGH7-F1
#
_cell.length_a   1.000
_cell.length_b   1.000
_cell.length_c   1.000
_cell.angle_alpha   90.00
_cell.angle_beta   90.00
_cell.angle_gamma   90.00
#
_symmetry.space_group_name_H-M   'P 1'
#
loop_
_entity.id
_entity.type
_entity.pdbx_description
1 polymer ?
#
loop_
_entity_poly.entity_id
_entity_poly.type
_entity_poly.pdbx_seq_one_letter_code
_entity_poly.pdbx_strand_id
1 'polypeptide(L)'
;MAYPTHRPDIFRWKTTKTKTPGSNNKVQLNENDIKQWVKRVEKASEFAVAEVFSIKKPCGGKNSMTLQTVEQLQDHDDAYSEAQSILSEWMNQKLRLELEMGDDEEEEEMEESKQLVKTTQSSYNNFDDMYFHLAQEEENSVVHNFLQDLMETEVLDMGIVEDLKVNSNQNKKRWRDPSITMEVRHKQVKENRTRRDAERDKLQKEKEALREAREEAWQLEKEKQRKKRQEARRQEELIQQEMIRLRREMEEKRSVEQLARNMERERLQKQRATENSLIPKHHNSTQKKQNKDLQLKLKKLEAKVHLLNLQCMHRHFTAWYSVILERRVRMGKAAALCDWRRQLKAWRAWRALVWARREEKEAERTEEELRLEHRRCQQAVESHRRRLLRHCLSDWRVWCQVERHRKELLQQQETTRQKMAALINAAASRKLGAEKSPPVTNTPETLTMEERAQQRAEHRREIEERRRQKQEEKLAQMKAAEEEKLRAEEEEKLKEIERKKEEKRQQRKRELEKQKRAEREQELSKRAAQHYLRTLLLRRGLAPWKSLLEQSHVNTQSAVDHYTVALQRRCFCSWLQSVDEAHAEREASANQLYHRILLQRAVCSWKRLKDLRFILEARAERFHRTRTQRKVFMALLDHATEEQITAWDNEQRAEQHNSRRAVKKCFAGWRRLPVVLREEKEREARREQLRRKVAEILPDFRSSPMDSLWRSVNPL
;
A
#
# COMPACT_ATOMS: atom_id res chain seq x y z
N MET A 1 -15.55 64.70 -31.54
CA MET A 1 -14.79 64.24 -30.35
C MET A 1 -14.63 62.74 -30.52
N ALA A 2 -13.54 62.14 -31.01
CA ALA A 2 -12.14 62.58 -31.19
C ALA A 2 -11.24 62.46 -29.94
N TYR A 3 -10.51 61.34 -29.87
CA TYR A 3 -9.30 61.03 -29.06
C TYR A 3 -9.42 60.89 -27.53
N PRO A 4 -8.47 60.22 -26.84
CA PRO A 4 -7.32 59.45 -27.34
C PRO A 4 -7.26 57.96 -26.93
N THR A 5 -6.34 57.24 -27.58
CA THR A 5 -5.96 55.82 -27.35
C THR A 5 -5.26 55.55 -26.02
N HIS A 6 -5.41 54.32 -25.50
CA HIS A 6 -4.45 53.71 -24.55
C HIS A 6 -3.81 52.45 -25.17
N ARG A 7 -2.51 52.21 -24.90
CA ARG A 7 -1.73 51.11 -25.48
C ARG A 7 -1.86 49.79 -24.70
N PRO A 8 -2.03 48.64 -25.37
CA PRO A 8 -1.78 47.31 -24.80
C PRO A 8 -0.67 46.58 -25.60
N ASP A 9 0.60 46.88 -25.33
CA ASP A 9 1.74 46.22 -26.01
C ASP A 9 2.90 45.95 -25.05
N ILE A 10 2.61 45.17 -24.00
CA ILE A 10 3.57 44.60 -23.04
C ILE A 10 3.16 43.13 -22.81
N PHE A 11 4.15 42.24 -22.61
CA PHE A 11 3.99 40.79 -22.37
C PHE A 11 3.57 39.90 -23.55
N ARG A 12 4.05 40.18 -24.76
CA ARG A 12 4.01 39.20 -25.86
C ARG A 12 5.14 38.16 -25.73
N TRP A 13 4.91 37.10 -24.95
CA TRP A 13 5.84 35.96 -24.82
C TRP A 13 6.10 35.31 -26.19
N LYS A 14 7.37 35.21 -26.60
CA LYS A 14 7.79 34.64 -27.88
C LYS A 14 7.83 33.11 -27.80
N THR A 15 6.72 32.44 -28.13
CA THR A 15 6.71 30.98 -28.35
C THR A 15 7.52 30.62 -29.60
N THR A 16 8.69 30.02 -29.39
CA THR A 16 9.58 29.51 -30.45
C THR A 16 8.98 28.27 -31.11
N LYS A 17 8.19 28.48 -32.17
CA LYS A 17 7.65 27.40 -33.01
C LYS A 17 8.77 26.66 -33.76
N THR A 18 9.33 25.61 -33.15
CA THR A 18 10.06 24.58 -33.90
C THR A 18 9.08 23.78 -34.76
N LYS A 19 9.45 23.52 -36.02
CA LYS A 19 8.58 22.81 -36.97
C LYS A 19 8.62 21.31 -36.70
N THR A 20 7.45 20.67 -36.62
CA THR A 20 7.32 19.21 -36.58
C THR A 20 7.48 18.63 -37.99
N PRO A 21 8.44 17.72 -38.25
CA PRO A 21 8.34 16.77 -39.35
C PRO A 21 7.58 15.53 -38.87
N GLY A 22 6.47 15.20 -39.54
CA GLY A 22 5.73 13.97 -39.23
C GLY A 22 6.33 12.76 -39.93
N SER A 23 6.77 11.75 -39.16
CA SER A 23 6.90 10.36 -39.63
C SER A 23 6.93 9.40 -38.44
N ASN A 24 6.43 8.18 -38.64
CA ASN A 24 6.35 7.16 -37.61
C ASN A 24 7.74 6.61 -37.25
N ASN A 25 8.24 6.93 -36.06
CA ASN A 25 9.18 6.07 -35.34
C ASN A 25 9.11 6.33 -33.83
N LYS A 26 8.92 5.26 -33.05
CA LYS A 26 8.81 5.33 -31.58
C LYS A 26 10.19 5.47 -30.97
N VAL A 27 10.69 6.70 -30.84
CA VAL A 27 12.00 7.01 -30.25
C VAL A 27 12.09 6.39 -28.86
N GLN A 28 12.99 5.42 -28.69
CA GLN A 28 13.34 4.87 -27.39
C GLN A 28 14.19 5.91 -26.66
N LEU A 29 13.58 6.64 -25.72
CA LEU A 29 14.31 7.46 -24.76
C LEU A 29 15.15 6.53 -23.90
N ASN A 30 16.48 6.60 -24.04
CA ASN A 30 17.37 5.78 -23.22
C ASN A 30 17.46 6.39 -21.83
N GLU A 31 17.70 5.54 -20.83
CA GLU A 31 17.89 5.98 -19.44
C GLU A 31 19.05 6.99 -19.29
N ASN A 32 20.03 6.92 -20.19
CA ASN A 32 21.14 7.87 -20.29
C ASN A 32 20.71 9.26 -20.78
N ASP A 33 19.69 9.36 -21.64
CA ASP A 33 19.16 10.64 -22.12
C ASP A 33 18.39 11.36 -21.01
N ILE A 34 17.65 10.59 -20.20
CA ILE A 34 16.98 11.10 -18.99
C ILE A 34 18.03 11.57 -17.97
N LYS A 35 19.09 10.79 -17.71
CA LYS A 35 20.20 11.18 -16.84
C LYS A 35 20.97 12.41 -17.35
N GLN A 36 21.09 12.59 -18.68
CA GLN A 36 21.62 13.82 -19.26
C GLN A 36 20.67 15.01 -19.12
N TRP A 37 19.36 14.81 -19.25
CA TRP A 37 18.37 15.88 -19.06
C TRP A 37 18.34 16.35 -17.60
N VAL A 38 18.29 15.42 -16.64
CA VAL A 38 18.40 15.72 -15.20
C VAL A 38 19.67 16.52 -14.91
N LYS A 39 20.85 16.07 -15.38
CA LYS A 39 22.10 16.84 -15.20
C LYS A 39 22.14 18.22 -15.86
N ARG A 40 21.33 18.47 -16.90
CA ARG A 40 21.18 19.81 -17.50
C ARG A 40 20.23 20.68 -16.67
N VAL A 41 19.18 20.10 -16.08
CA VAL A 41 18.26 20.79 -15.17
C VAL A 41 18.94 21.12 -13.84
N GLU A 42 19.63 20.16 -13.23
CA GLU A 42 20.46 20.35 -12.03
C GLU A 42 21.44 21.51 -12.26
N LYS A 43 22.27 21.43 -13.30
CA LYS A 43 23.26 22.47 -13.61
C LYS A 43 22.65 23.83 -14.00
N ALA A 44 21.43 23.87 -14.53
CA ALA A 44 20.70 25.11 -14.76
C ALA A 44 20.14 25.70 -13.44
N SER A 45 19.70 24.86 -12.51
CA SER A 45 19.28 25.30 -11.17
C SER A 45 20.45 25.76 -10.31
N GLU A 46 21.60 25.07 -10.34
CA GLU A 46 22.86 25.51 -9.74
C GLU A 46 23.29 26.88 -10.30
N PHE A 47 23.18 27.08 -11.62
CA PHE A 47 23.52 28.36 -12.25
C PHE A 47 22.55 29.47 -11.86
N ALA A 48 21.24 29.20 -11.83
CA ALA A 48 20.23 30.18 -11.41
C ALA A 48 20.40 30.57 -9.93
N VAL A 49 20.69 29.62 -9.04
CA VAL A 49 21.04 29.86 -7.64
C VAL A 49 22.32 30.70 -7.55
N ALA A 50 23.37 30.34 -8.28
CA ALA A 50 24.62 31.11 -8.31
C ALA A 50 24.43 32.54 -8.88
N GLU A 51 23.53 32.74 -9.85
CA GLU A 51 23.24 34.06 -10.42
C GLU A 51 22.39 34.93 -9.47
N VAL A 52 21.47 34.34 -8.71
CA VAL A 52 20.69 35.03 -7.66
C VAL A 52 21.56 35.42 -6.46
N PHE A 53 22.54 34.60 -6.07
CA PHE A 53 23.39 34.85 -4.90
C PHE A 53 24.77 35.46 -5.21
N SER A 54 25.13 35.70 -6.47
CA SER A 54 26.43 36.32 -6.81
C SER A 54 26.41 37.85 -6.67
N ILE A 55 26.96 38.32 -5.54
CA ILE A 55 27.03 39.72 -5.13
C ILE A 55 27.70 40.60 -6.21
N LYS A 56 26.88 41.38 -6.95
CA LYS A 56 27.34 42.57 -7.69
C LYS A 56 27.13 43.80 -6.82
N LYS A 57 28.14 44.67 -6.73
CA LYS A 57 28.09 45.89 -5.90
C LYS A 57 26.95 46.82 -6.35
N PRO A 58 26.18 47.41 -5.41
CA PRO A 58 24.98 48.17 -5.76
C PRO A 58 25.29 49.62 -6.17
N CYS A 59 24.56 50.11 -7.17
CA CYS A 59 24.44 51.54 -7.48
C CYS A 59 22.98 51.99 -7.41
N GLY A 60 22.53 52.38 -6.21
CA GLY A 60 21.40 53.30 -5.95
C GLY A 60 19.98 52.85 -6.33
N GLY A 61 19.10 52.67 -5.34
CA GLY A 61 17.65 52.68 -5.60
C GLY A 61 16.73 51.93 -4.65
N LYS A 62 16.59 52.40 -3.39
CA LYS A 62 15.46 52.12 -2.47
C LYS A 62 15.16 50.65 -2.12
N ASN A 63 15.62 50.26 -0.93
CA ASN A 63 14.93 49.42 0.06
C ASN A 63 14.24 48.13 -0.44
N SER A 64 15.03 47.07 -0.59
CA SER A 64 14.59 45.69 -0.34
C SER A 64 15.59 45.06 0.64
N MET A 65 15.12 44.50 1.76
CA MET A 65 15.98 43.69 2.63
C MET A 65 16.12 42.30 2.02
N THR A 66 17.26 42.03 1.40
CA THR A 66 17.65 40.67 1.01
C THR A 66 18.05 39.89 2.27
N LEU A 67 17.31 38.85 2.60
CA LEU A 67 17.57 37.94 3.73
C LEU A 67 18.96 37.28 3.56
N GLN A 68 19.69 37.05 4.66
CA GLN A 68 21.11 36.64 4.60
C GLN A 68 21.46 35.35 5.36
N THR A 69 20.53 34.73 6.09
CA THR A 69 20.76 33.44 6.77
C THR A 69 19.66 32.42 6.50
N VAL A 70 20.00 31.13 6.58
CA VAL A 70 19.06 30.01 6.35
C VAL A 70 17.92 29.99 7.37
N GLU A 71 18.18 30.40 8.62
CA GLU A 71 17.15 30.59 9.65
C GLU A 71 16.08 31.61 9.22
N GLN A 72 16.46 32.72 8.57
CA GLN A 72 15.52 33.73 8.07
C GLN A 72 14.64 33.22 6.91
N LEU A 73 15.05 32.16 6.21
CA LEU A 73 14.17 31.45 5.27
C LEU A 73 13.18 30.56 6.03
N GLN A 74 13.66 29.88 7.08
CA GLN A 74 12.87 28.97 7.91
C GLN A 74 11.74 29.70 8.65
N ASP A 75 12.02 30.88 9.21
CA ASP A 75 11.02 31.77 9.85
C ASP A 75 9.95 32.24 8.83
N HIS A 76 10.34 32.42 7.56
CA HIS A 76 9.44 32.84 6.49
C HIS A 76 8.51 31.70 6.03
N ASP A 77 9.00 30.46 5.97
CA ASP A 77 8.19 29.27 5.68
C ASP A 77 7.23 28.95 6.85
N ASP A 78 7.68 29.06 8.11
CA ASP A 78 6.83 28.93 9.29
C ASP A 78 5.69 29.99 9.23
N ALA A 79 6.01 31.27 9.03
CA ALA A 79 5.01 32.34 8.90
C ALA A 79 4.06 32.19 7.70
N TYR A 80 4.54 31.62 6.58
CA TYR A 80 3.69 31.31 5.43
C TYR A 80 2.73 30.15 5.73
N SER A 81 3.18 29.14 6.48
CA SER A 81 2.33 28.04 6.94
C SER A 81 1.26 28.51 7.95
N GLU A 82 1.61 29.46 8.83
CA GLU A 82 0.64 30.10 9.74
C GLU A 82 -0.42 30.89 8.97
N ALA A 83 -0.02 31.67 7.97
CA ALA A 83 -0.96 32.40 7.12
C ALA A 83 -1.93 31.47 6.35
N GLN A 84 -1.43 30.35 5.82
CA GLN A 84 -2.28 29.33 5.19
C GLN A 84 -3.21 28.65 6.21
N SER A 85 -2.72 28.34 7.41
CA SER A 85 -3.52 27.77 8.51
C SER A 85 -4.68 28.69 8.90
N ILE A 86 -4.40 29.97 9.13
CA ILE A 86 -5.40 30.99 9.48
C ILE A 86 -6.45 31.15 8.37
N LEU A 87 -6.03 31.16 7.10
CA LEU A 87 -6.96 31.19 5.96
C LEU A 87 -7.83 29.93 5.90
N SER A 88 -7.26 28.75 6.14
CA SER A 88 -8.03 27.49 6.16
C SER A 88 -9.04 27.45 7.32
N GLU A 89 -8.68 27.96 8.50
CA GLU A 89 -9.57 28.03 9.66
C GLU A 89 -10.69 29.06 9.43
N TRP A 90 -10.39 30.23 8.85
CA TRP A 90 -11.40 31.22 8.50
C TRP A 90 -12.38 30.71 7.44
N MET A 91 -11.88 30.03 6.40
CA MET A 91 -12.73 29.38 5.40
C MET A 91 -13.62 28.31 6.03
N ASN A 92 -13.07 27.46 6.91
CA ASN A 92 -13.86 26.46 7.62
C ASN A 92 -14.92 27.09 8.53
N GLN A 93 -14.55 28.03 9.41
CA GLN A 93 -15.49 28.64 10.35
C GLN A 93 -16.59 29.47 9.66
N LYS A 94 -16.31 30.14 8.54
CA LYS A 94 -17.30 30.99 7.86
C LYS A 94 -18.10 30.29 6.76
N LEU A 95 -17.53 29.31 6.05
CA LEU A 95 -18.24 28.60 4.98
C LEU A 95 -19.02 27.39 5.48
N ARG A 96 -18.53 26.69 6.52
CA ARG A 96 -19.29 25.54 7.08
C ARG A 96 -20.55 25.99 7.81
N LEU A 97 -20.53 27.07 8.57
CA LEU A 97 -21.74 27.63 9.19
C LEU A 97 -22.77 28.19 8.18
N GLU A 98 -22.40 28.32 6.90
CA GLU A 98 -23.32 28.67 5.79
C GLU A 98 -23.74 27.42 4.97
N LEU A 99 -23.33 26.21 5.38
CA LEU A 99 -23.62 24.91 4.73
C LEU A 99 -24.19 23.85 5.70
N GLU A 100 -23.73 23.78 6.95
CA GLU A 100 -24.13 22.82 8.00
C GLU A 100 -25.53 23.11 8.61
N MET A 101 -26.37 23.87 7.89
CA MET A 101 -27.82 24.03 8.16
C MET A 101 -28.68 23.19 7.20
N GLY A 102 -28.05 22.32 6.39
CA GLY A 102 -28.70 21.40 5.48
C GLY A 102 -28.09 19.99 5.59
N ASP A 103 -28.95 19.07 6.00
CA ASP A 103 -28.87 17.61 5.91
C ASP A 103 -27.90 16.86 6.89
N ASP A 104 -28.44 15.73 7.36
CA ASP A 104 -27.82 14.53 7.95
C ASP A 104 -27.19 14.59 9.37
N GLU A 105 -28.07 14.51 10.38
CA GLU A 105 -27.80 13.74 11.61
C GLU A 105 -27.86 12.23 11.28
N GLU A 106 -26.85 11.44 11.70
CA GLU A 106 -26.76 9.95 11.81
C GLU A 106 -25.41 9.37 11.28
N GLU A 107 -24.36 9.23 12.12
CA GLU A 107 -23.30 8.16 12.05
C GLU A 107 -22.16 8.25 13.12
N GLU A 108 -22.43 8.50 14.43
CA GLU A 108 -21.38 8.43 15.48
C GLU A 108 -21.76 7.63 16.77
N GLU A 109 -22.16 6.35 16.64
CA GLU A 109 -22.13 5.39 17.77
C GLU A 109 -21.67 3.97 17.33
N MET A 110 -20.36 3.69 17.23
CA MET A 110 -19.88 2.28 17.13
C MET A 110 -18.39 1.94 17.47
N GLU A 111 -17.69 2.64 18.37
CA GLU A 111 -16.27 2.32 18.68
C GLU A 111 -15.87 2.08 20.16
N GLU A 112 -16.79 2.03 21.12
CA GLU A 112 -16.41 1.77 22.54
C GLU A 112 -16.41 0.28 22.96
N SER A 113 -17.10 -0.61 22.24
CA SER A 113 -17.37 -2.00 22.67
C SER A 113 -16.20 -3.00 22.54
N LYS A 114 -14.93 -2.57 22.64
CA LYS A 114 -13.74 -3.40 22.32
C LYS A 114 -12.75 -3.66 23.46
N GLN A 115 -12.96 -3.13 24.68
CA GLN A 115 -11.97 -3.26 25.77
C GLN A 115 -12.31 -4.26 26.90
N LEU A 116 -13.52 -4.81 26.99
CA LEU A 116 -13.96 -5.67 28.10
C LEU A 116 -13.97 -7.19 27.78
N VAL A 117 -12.94 -7.73 27.12
CA VAL A 117 -12.81 -9.18 26.86
C VAL A 117 -11.37 -9.68 27.07
N LYS A 118 -10.79 -9.44 28.26
CA LYS A 118 -9.43 -9.90 28.61
C LYS A 118 -9.27 -10.52 30.02
N THR A 119 -10.33 -10.60 30.81
CA THR A 119 -10.26 -10.96 32.24
C THR A 119 -11.19 -12.11 32.63
N THR A 120 -11.18 -13.20 31.85
CA THR A 120 -11.73 -14.52 32.24
C THR A 120 -11.04 -15.64 31.45
N GLN A 121 -9.82 -16.01 31.86
CA GLN A 121 -9.17 -17.26 31.43
C GLN A 121 -8.99 -18.19 32.64
N SER A 122 -9.95 -19.09 32.85
CA SER A 122 -9.77 -20.25 33.71
C SER A 122 -10.56 -21.45 33.18
N SER A 123 -9.81 -22.53 32.90
CA SER A 123 -10.20 -23.94 32.78
C SER A 123 -11.70 -24.32 32.71
N TYR A 124 -12.23 -24.49 31.49
CA TYR A 124 -13.32 -25.43 31.20
C TYR A 124 -12.89 -26.32 30.02
N ASN A 125 -13.08 -27.65 30.13
CA ASN A 125 -12.48 -28.61 29.20
C ASN A 125 -13.47 -29.28 28.24
N ASN A 126 -14.78 -29.06 28.39
CA ASN A 126 -15.79 -29.47 27.42
C ASN A 126 -16.95 -28.44 27.34
N PHE A 127 -17.71 -28.46 26.25
CA PHE A 127 -18.85 -27.57 26.01
C PHE A 127 -20.05 -27.89 26.92
N ASP A 128 -20.31 -29.17 27.20
CA ASP A 128 -21.42 -29.59 28.07
C ASP A 128 -21.19 -29.17 29.54
N ASP A 129 -19.92 -29.07 29.95
CA ASP A 129 -19.45 -28.57 31.25
C ASP A 129 -19.90 -27.12 31.47
N MET A 130 -19.68 -26.28 30.46
CA MET A 130 -20.11 -24.87 30.45
C MET A 130 -21.64 -24.74 30.52
N TYR A 131 -22.38 -25.63 29.85
CA TYR A 131 -23.84 -25.62 29.87
C TYR A 131 -24.42 -26.09 31.22
N PHE A 132 -23.79 -27.09 31.87
CA PHE A 132 -24.23 -27.56 33.19
C PHE A 132 -24.07 -26.49 34.27
N HIS A 133 -22.94 -25.79 34.29
CA HIS A 133 -22.71 -24.69 35.26
C HIS A 133 -23.70 -23.54 35.05
N LEU A 134 -23.91 -23.08 33.81
CA LEU A 134 -24.90 -22.03 33.49
C LEU A 134 -26.36 -22.43 33.76
N ALA A 135 -26.67 -23.73 33.82
CA ALA A 135 -28.00 -24.23 34.15
C ALA A 135 -28.23 -24.47 35.65
N GLN A 136 -27.20 -24.26 36.50
CA GLN A 136 -27.23 -24.60 37.91
C GLN A 136 -26.97 -23.41 38.86
N GLU A 137 -26.59 -22.24 38.32
CA GLU A 137 -26.58 -20.97 39.06
C GLU A 137 -28.00 -20.35 39.07
N GLU A 138 -28.72 -20.48 40.19
CA GLU A 138 -30.06 -19.91 40.33
C GLU A 138 -30.03 -18.37 40.31
N GLU A 139 -30.59 -17.80 39.24
CA GLU A 139 -30.64 -16.35 38.93
C GLU A 139 -31.09 -15.50 40.13
N ASN A 140 -31.96 -16.04 40.98
CA ASN A 140 -32.47 -15.41 42.20
C ASN A 140 -31.38 -14.87 43.13
N SER A 141 -30.23 -15.55 43.23
CA SER A 141 -29.14 -15.15 44.14
C SER A 141 -28.36 -13.95 43.60
N VAL A 142 -27.99 -13.99 42.32
CA VAL A 142 -27.28 -12.89 41.63
C VAL A 142 -28.17 -11.66 41.53
N VAL A 143 -29.45 -11.83 41.21
CA VAL A 143 -30.43 -10.73 41.13
C VAL A 143 -30.69 -10.10 42.51
N HIS A 144 -30.75 -10.89 43.59
CA HIS A 144 -30.93 -10.32 44.94
C HIS A 144 -29.69 -9.54 45.40
N ASN A 145 -28.48 -10.02 45.08
CA ASN A 145 -27.24 -9.28 45.36
C ASN A 145 -27.18 -7.98 44.52
N PHE A 146 -27.51 -8.03 43.23
CA PHE A 146 -27.56 -6.84 42.36
C PHE A 146 -28.59 -5.80 42.84
N LEU A 147 -29.76 -6.23 43.33
CA LEU A 147 -30.76 -5.34 43.91
C LEU A 147 -30.30 -4.73 45.23
N GLN A 148 -29.53 -5.47 46.03
CA GLN A 148 -28.96 -4.94 47.27
C GLN A 148 -27.84 -3.92 46.98
N ASP A 149 -26.90 -4.22 46.07
CA ASP A 149 -25.90 -3.26 45.60
C ASP A 149 -26.57 -1.98 45.06
N LEU A 150 -27.65 -2.08 44.26
CA LEU A 150 -28.40 -0.93 43.75
C LEU A 150 -29.09 -0.10 44.85
N MET A 151 -29.42 -0.71 46.00
CA MET A 151 -30.00 -0.03 47.15
C MET A 151 -28.95 0.55 48.11
N GLU A 152 -27.74 0.00 48.11
CA GLU A 152 -26.61 0.49 48.91
C GLU A 152 -25.75 1.54 48.17
N THR A 153 -25.88 1.68 46.85
CA THR A 153 -25.32 2.83 46.10
C THR A 153 -26.09 4.13 46.40
N GLU A 154 -25.53 4.97 47.27
CA GLU A 154 -26.04 6.32 47.59
C GLU A 154 -25.91 7.29 46.38
N VAL A 155 -26.83 7.21 45.42
CA VAL A 155 -26.93 8.16 44.30
C VAL A 155 -27.57 9.49 44.77
N LEU A 156 -26.85 10.26 45.58
CA LEU A 156 -27.09 11.69 45.83
C LEU A 156 -25.87 12.39 46.47
N ASP A 157 -24.81 12.61 45.70
CA ASP A 157 -23.75 13.53 46.13
C ASP A 157 -24.29 14.98 46.14
N MET A 158 -24.32 15.58 47.33
CA MET A 158 -25.05 16.80 47.63
C MET A 158 -24.50 18.07 46.96
N GLY A 159 -23.33 18.01 46.31
CA GLY A 159 -22.77 19.14 45.54
C GLY A 159 -23.51 19.46 44.23
N ILE A 160 -24.09 18.46 43.56
CA ILE A 160 -24.61 18.61 42.17
C ILE A 160 -25.85 19.53 42.10
N VAL A 161 -26.59 19.66 43.20
CA VAL A 161 -27.83 20.47 43.27
C VAL A 161 -27.56 21.98 43.27
N GLU A 162 -26.34 22.43 43.60
CA GLU A 162 -26.00 23.85 43.64
C GLU A 162 -25.52 24.39 42.27
N ASP A 163 -24.70 23.62 41.54
CA ASP A 163 -24.23 24.00 40.19
C ASP A 163 -25.37 24.12 39.16
N LEU A 164 -26.45 23.35 39.32
CA LEU A 164 -27.62 23.42 38.43
C LEU A 164 -28.44 24.72 38.60
N LYS A 165 -28.27 25.47 39.71
CA LYS A 165 -28.97 26.76 39.92
C LYS A 165 -28.24 27.95 39.30
N VAL A 166 -26.93 27.85 39.04
CA VAL A 166 -26.11 28.95 38.50
C VAL A 166 -26.28 29.12 36.98
N ASN A 167 -26.54 28.04 36.26
CA ASN A 167 -26.37 27.99 34.80
C ASN A 167 -27.53 28.53 33.94
N SER A 168 -28.64 28.96 34.53
CA SER A 168 -29.80 29.49 33.78
C SER A 168 -29.57 30.86 33.09
N ASN A 169 -28.51 31.60 33.46
CA ASN A 169 -28.31 33.01 33.07
C ASN A 169 -27.09 33.29 32.15
N GLN A 170 -26.53 32.29 31.45
CA GLN A 170 -25.38 32.49 30.53
C GLN A 170 -25.65 32.16 29.05
N ASN A 171 -26.88 32.36 28.56
CA ASN A 171 -27.13 32.45 27.11
C ASN A 171 -26.66 33.81 26.52
N LYS A 172 -25.37 34.09 26.69
CA LYS A 172 -24.60 35.12 25.98
C LYS A 172 -23.42 34.42 25.29
N LYS A 173 -23.20 34.71 24.01
CA LYS A 173 -22.12 34.12 23.21
C LYS A 173 -20.77 34.22 23.94
N ARG A 174 -20.24 33.09 24.44
CA ARG A 174 -18.86 33.02 24.91
C ARG A 174 -17.94 33.17 23.69
N TRP A 175 -17.39 34.37 23.52
CA TRP A 175 -16.13 34.51 22.80
C TRP A 175 -15.11 33.61 23.51
N ARG A 176 -14.40 32.74 22.78
CA ARG A 176 -13.24 32.04 23.34
C ARG A 176 -12.07 33.01 23.30
N ASP A 177 -11.37 33.16 24.41
CA ASP A 177 -10.20 34.04 24.48
C ASP A 177 -9.10 33.56 23.52
N PRO A 178 -8.60 34.42 22.61
CA PRO A 178 -7.56 34.04 21.65
C PRO A 178 -6.24 33.57 22.29
N SER A 179 -5.98 33.95 23.54
CA SER A 179 -4.81 33.48 24.30
C SER A 179 -4.82 31.97 24.51
N ILE A 180 -5.97 31.35 24.76
CA ILE A 180 -6.08 29.92 25.05
C ILE A 180 -5.84 29.10 23.77
N THR A 181 -6.36 29.53 22.62
CA THR A 181 -6.10 28.86 21.34
C THR A 181 -4.67 29.05 20.86
N MET A 182 -4.06 30.23 21.08
CA MET A 182 -2.64 30.47 20.82
C MET A 182 -1.73 29.62 21.71
N GLU A 183 -2.05 29.46 23.01
CA GLU A 183 -1.20 28.69 23.91
C GLU A 183 -1.26 27.18 23.60
N VAL A 184 -2.43 26.64 23.25
CA VAL A 184 -2.57 25.26 22.75
C VAL A 184 -1.76 25.07 21.46
N ARG A 185 -1.80 26.04 20.53
CA ARG A 185 -0.99 25.98 19.30
C ARG A 185 0.51 26.06 19.58
N HIS A 186 0.97 26.94 20.48
CA HIS A 186 2.37 26.97 20.91
C HIS A 186 2.83 25.66 21.58
N LYS A 187 1.96 25.00 22.37
CA LYS A 187 2.24 23.67 22.94
C LYS A 187 2.40 22.62 21.83
N GLN A 188 1.47 22.58 20.86
CA GLN A 188 1.50 21.66 19.73
C GLN A 188 2.67 21.91 18.76
N VAL A 189 3.05 23.17 18.52
CA VAL A 189 4.23 23.54 17.71
C VAL A 189 5.53 23.13 18.41
N LYS A 190 5.64 23.33 19.73
CA LYS A 190 6.79 22.85 20.51
C LYS A 190 6.92 21.33 20.46
N GLU A 191 5.81 20.59 20.61
CA GLU A 191 5.81 19.14 20.48
C GLU A 191 6.18 18.67 19.05
N ASN A 192 5.69 19.37 18.02
CA ASN A 192 6.06 19.07 16.64
C ASN A 192 7.51 19.50 16.29
N ARG A 193 8.14 20.38 17.05
CA ARG A 193 9.59 20.64 16.93
C ARG A 193 10.38 19.50 17.59
N THR A 194 10.09 19.14 18.84
CA THR A 194 10.79 18.04 19.55
C THR A 194 10.61 16.67 18.88
N ARG A 195 9.44 16.38 18.28
CA ARG A 195 9.22 15.17 17.47
C ARG A 195 10.18 15.09 16.27
N ARG A 196 10.36 16.19 15.53
CA ARG A 196 11.27 16.25 14.36
C ARG A 196 12.74 16.16 14.78
N ASP A 197 13.10 16.72 15.93
CA ASP A 197 14.47 16.58 16.47
C ASP A 197 14.76 15.14 16.90
N ALA A 198 13.81 14.48 17.57
CA ALA A 198 13.90 13.05 17.90
C ALA A 198 13.97 12.14 16.65
N GLU A 199 13.37 12.54 15.52
CA GLU A 199 13.50 11.85 14.23
C GLU A 199 14.89 12.07 13.59
N ARG A 200 15.43 13.29 13.64
CA ARG A 200 16.80 13.60 13.19
C ARG A 200 17.83 12.78 13.98
N ASP A 201 17.67 12.70 15.29
CA ASP A 201 18.49 11.89 16.20
C ASP A 201 18.49 10.41 15.85
N LYS A 202 17.30 9.83 15.58
CA LYS A 202 17.16 8.43 15.12
C LYS A 202 17.90 8.23 13.79
N LEU A 203 17.70 9.13 12.82
CA LEU A 203 18.36 9.07 11.51
C LEU A 203 19.88 9.26 11.58
N GLN A 204 20.42 9.93 12.61
CA GLN A 204 21.86 9.97 12.88
C GLN A 204 22.36 8.64 13.45
N LYS A 205 21.70 8.13 14.50
CA LYS A 205 22.03 6.85 15.16
C LYS A 205 21.95 5.66 14.20
N GLU A 206 20.96 5.62 13.30
CA GLU A 206 20.86 4.61 12.23
C GLU A 206 22.03 4.70 11.23
N LYS A 207 22.49 5.91 10.88
CA LYS A 207 23.67 6.12 10.03
C LYS A 207 24.98 5.79 10.73
N GLU A 208 24.99 5.71 12.06
CA GLU A 208 26.16 5.34 12.87
C GLU A 208 26.24 3.83 13.00
N ALA A 209 25.17 3.17 13.43
CA ALA A 209 25.07 1.71 13.42
C ALA A 209 25.33 1.11 12.02
N LEU A 210 24.87 1.76 10.94
CA LEU A 210 25.15 1.34 9.56
C LEU A 210 26.61 1.59 9.11
N ARG A 211 27.36 2.50 9.76
CA ARG A 211 28.80 2.67 9.56
C ARG A 211 29.57 1.60 10.33
N GLU A 212 29.29 1.44 11.62
CA GLU A 212 29.89 0.45 12.50
C GLU A 212 29.77 -0.97 11.92
N ALA A 213 28.56 -1.40 11.53
CA ALA A 213 28.33 -2.72 10.93
C ALA A 213 29.11 -2.96 9.61
N ARG A 214 29.45 -1.89 8.86
CA ARG A 214 30.29 -2.00 7.65
C ARG A 214 31.77 -2.14 8.02
N GLU A 215 32.22 -1.43 9.05
CA GLU A 215 33.59 -1.51 9.55
C GLU A 215 33.86 -2.88 10.20
N GLU A 216 32.93 -3.40 11.01
CA GLU A 216 32.98 -4.78 11.52
C GLU A 216 33.06 -5.82 10.40
N ALA A 217 32.19 -5.72 9.39
CA ALA A 217 32.20 -6.63 8.25
C ALA A 217 33.54 -6.60 7.50
N TRP A 218 34.14 -5.42 7.35
CA TRP A 218 35.45 -5.24 6.73
C TRP A 218 36.59 -5.84 7.56
N GLN A 219 36.60 -5.67 8.89
CA GLN A 219 37.59 -6.32 9.76
C GLN A 219 37.43 -7.85 9.73
N LEU A 220 36.20 -8.36 9.76
CA LEU A 220 35.92 -9.80 9.65
C LEU A 220 36.36 -10.40 8.31
N GLU A 221 36.22 -9.69 7.19
CA GLU A 221 36.79 -10.13 5.92
C GLU A 221 38.33 -10.11 5.94
N LYS A 222 38.92 -9.02 6.43
CA LYS A 222 40.38 -8.86 6.57
C LYS A 222 41.00 -9.97 7.43
N GLU A 223 40.33 -10.38 8.50
CA GLU A 223 40.68 -11.57 9.29
C GLU A 223 40.60 -12.87 8.49
N LYS A 224 39.50 -13.12 7.79
CA LYS A 224 39.32 -14.32 6.94
C LYS A 224 40.41 -14.40 5.87
N GLN A 225 40.81 -13.27 5.29
CA GLN A 225 41.92 -13.18 4.34
C GLN A 225 43.28 -13.46 5.01
N ARG A 226 43.51 -13.02 6.25
CA ARG A 226 44.73 -13.39 7.01
C ARG A 226 44.79 -14.89 7.31
N LYS A 227 43.67 -15.49 7.74
CA LYS A 227 43.53 -16.93 8.04
C LYS A 227 43.80 -17.77 6.77
N LYS A 228 43.15 -17.46 5.65
CA LYS A 228 43.42 -18.09 4.33
C LYS A 228 44.89 -17.99 3.89
N ARG A 229 45.56 -16.84 4.12
CA ARG A 229 47.00 -16.67 3.80
C ARG A 229 47.91 -17.52 4.70
N GLN A 230 47.52 -17.79 5.95
CA GLN A 230 48.25 -18.70 6.84
C GLN A 230 48.02 -20.16 6.46
N GLU A 231 46.81 -20.53 6.07
CA GLU A 231 46.45 -21.86 5.55
C GLU A 231 47.20 -22.18 4.25
N ALA A 232 47.25 -21.23 3.31
CA ALA A 232 48.02 -21.38 2.07
C ALA A 232 49.52 -21.62 2.34
N ARG A 233 50.14 -20.86 3.24
CA ARG A 233 51.55 -21.07 3.64
C ARG A 233 51.79 -22.46 4.24
N ARG A 234 50.90 -22.93 5.12
CA ARG A 234 50.97 -24.31 5.66
C ARG A 234 50.86 -25.36 4.57
N GLN A 235 50.01 -25.15 3.56
CA GLN A 235 49.92 -26.04 2.40
C GLN A 235 51.19 -25.99 1.53
N GLU A 236 51.77 -24.81 1.30
CA GLU A 236 53.07 -24.64 0.61
C GLU A 236 54.21 -25.34 1.38
N GLU A 237 54.26 -25.23 2.70
CA GLU A 237 55.22 -25.90 3.58
C GLU A 237 55.09 -27.43 3.50
N LEU A 238 53.86 -27.96 3.54
CA LEU A 238 53.59 -29.41 3.38
C LEU A 238 53.97 -29.90 1.98
N ILE A 239 53.67 -29.14 0.93
CA ILE A 239 54.08 -29.45 -0.45
C ILE A 239 55.61 -29.43 -0.57
N GLN A 240 56.31 -28.50 0.10
CA GLN A 240 57.77 -28.49 0.13
C GLN A 240 58.35 -29.72 0.86
N GLN A 241 57.74 -30.15 1.97
CA GLN A 241 58.14 -31.36 2.69
C GLN A 241 57.95 -32.62 1.84
N GLU A 242 56.79 -32.80 1.20
CA GLU A 242 56.54 -33.90 0.26
C GLU A 242 57.45 -33.82 -0.97
N MET A 243 57.77 -32.63 -1.49
CA MET A 243 58.74 -32.48 -2.58
C MET A 243 60.18 -32.83 -2.17
N ILE A 244 60.58 -32.59 -0.91
CA ILE A 244 61.88 -33.03 -0.37
C ILE A 244 61.89 -34.55 -0.16
N ARG A 245 60.81 -35.11 0.38
CA ARG A 245 60.61 -36.56 0.52
C ARG A 245 60.68 -37.27 -0.83
N LEU A 246 59.92 -36.81 -1.83
CA LEU A 246 59.92 -37.38 -3.18
C LEU A 246 61.29 -37.24 -3.86
N ARG A 247 62.07 -36.18 -3.59
CA ARG A 247 63.46 -36.09 -4.05
C ARG A 247 64.34 -37.18 -3.43
N ARG A 248 64.28 -37.38 -2.10
CA ARG A 248 65.00 -38.47 -1.42
C ARG A 248 64.57 -39.84 -1.95
N GLU A 249 63.28 -40.11 -2.01
CA GLU A 249 62.76 -41.38 -2.56
C GLU A 249 63.18 -41.59 -4.02
N MET A 250 63.33 -40.54 -4.83
CA MET A 250 63.82 -40.64 -6.21
C MET A 250 65.35 -40.82 -6.29
N GLU A 251 66.11 -40.29 -5.34
CA GLU A 251 67.56 -40.52 -5.22
C GLU A 251 67.86 -41.92 -4.67
N GLU A 252 67.06 -42.41 -3.73
CA GLU A 252 67.02 -43.80 -3.25
C GLU A 252 66.61 -44.76 -4.38
N LYS A 253 65.55 -44.47 -5.14
CA LYS A 253 65.18 -45.27 -6.32
C LYS A 253 66.31 -45.30 -7.36
N ARG A 254 67.04 -44.19 -7.57
CA ARG A 254 68.23 -44.15 -8.45
C ARG A 254 69.41 -44.94 -7.90
N SER A 255 69.70 -44.89 -6.61
CA SER A 255 70.81 -45.66 -6.03
C SER A 255 70.50 -47.16 -5.99
N VAL A 256 69.27 -47.54 -5.63
CA VAL A 256 68.76 -48.92 -5.73
C VAL A 256 68.76 -49.40 -7.19
N GLU A 257 68.39 -48.56 -8.16
CA GLU A 257 68.48 -48.92 -9.58
C GLU A 257 69.93 -49.09 -10.05
N GLN A 258 70.87 -48.25 -9.59
CA GLN A 258 72.30 -48.42 -9.89
C GLN A 258 72.86 -49.70 -9.26
N LEU A 259 72.49 -50.02 -8.01
CA LEU A 259 72.82 -51.28 -7.36
C LEU A 259 72.20 -52.47 -8.10
N ALA A 260 70.94 -52.38 -8.50
CA ALA A 260 70.26 -53.42 -9.27
C ALA A 260 70.95 -53.67 -10.62
N ARG A 261 71.32 -52.61 -11.37
CA ARG A 261 72.09 -52.70 -12.62
C ARG A 261 73.50 -53.29 -12.41
N ASN A 262 74.13 -53.06 -11.26
CA ASN A 262 75.41 -53.69 -10.91
C ASN A 262 75.25 -55.17 -10.53
N MET A 263 74.23 -55.53 -9.76
CA MET A 263 73.86 -56.91 -9.47
C MET A 263 73.39 -57.66 -10.73
N GLU A 264 72.78 -56.97 -11.69
CA GLU A 264 72.41 -57.50 -13.01
C GLU A 264 73.66 -57.72 -13.88
N ARG A 265 74.64 -56.80 -13.87
CA ARG A 265 75.95 -57.01 -14.51
C ARG A 265 76.69 -58.20 -13.90
N GLU A 266 76.69 -58.34 -12.57
CA GLU A 266 77.23 -59.54 -11.91
C GLU A 266 76.47 -60.81 -12.31
N ARG A 267 75.13 -60.77 -12.37
CA ARG A 267 74.31 -61.90 -12.80
C ARG A 267 74.61 -62.27 -14.25
N LEU A 268 74.75 -61.30 -15.14
CA LEU A 268 75.14 -61.51 -16.54
C LEU A 268 76.58 -62.02 -16.68
N GLN A 269 77.50 -61.65 -15.80
CA GLN A 269 78.84 -62.24 -15.72
C GLN A 269 78.79 -63.69 -15.21
N LYS A 270 78.00 -63.96 -14.17
CA LYS A 270 77.80 -65.30 -13.60
C LYS A 270 77.03 -66.23 -14.56
N GLN A 271 76.11 -65.68 -15.35
CA GLN A 271 75.44 -66.36 -16.47
C GLN A 271 76.42 -66.62 -17.61
N ARG A 272 77.21 -65.66 -18.07
CA ARG A 272 78.28 -65.91 -19.06
C ARG A 272 79.32 -66.94 -18.60
N ALA A 273 79.51 -67.11 -17.29
CA ALA A 273 80.36 -68.15 -16.70
C ALA A 273 79.65 -69.52 -16.51
N THR A 274 78.34 -69.62 -16.77
CA THR A 274 77.54 -70.86 -16.65
C THR A 274 76.75 -71.20 -17.93
N GLU A 275 76.73 -70.33 -18.95
CA GLU A 275 76.14 -70.55 -20.27
C GLU A 275 77.09 -71.29 -21.22
N ASN A 276 77.63 -72.42 -20.75
CA ASN A 276 78.21 -73.47 -21.59
C ASN A 276 77.67 -74.83 -21.11
N SER A 277 76.84 -75.47 -21.94
CA SER A 277 76.04 -76.68 -21.64
C SER A 277 74.91 -76.42 -20.61
N LEU A 278 73.62 -76.32 -20.98
CA LEU A 278 72.79 -77.41 -21.51
C LEU A 278 71.46 -76.93 -22.14
N ILE A 279 71.17 -77.46 -23.33
CA ILE A 279 69.86 -77.72 -24.00
C ILE A 279 68.59 -77.07 -23.40
N PRO A 280 67.88 -76.19 -24.15
CA PRO A 280 66.58 -75.65 -23.74
C PRO A 280 65.44 -76.69 -23.73
N LYS A 281 64.60 -76.69 -22.69
CA LYS A 281 63.30 -77.40 -22.69
C LYS A 281 62.17 -76.53 -22.12
N HIS A 282 61.15 -76.30 -22.95
CA HIS A 282 59.82 -75.72 -22.70
C HIS A 282 59.66 -74.56 -21.69
N HIS A 283 59.20 -73.40 -22.20
CA HIS A 283 58.64 -72.31 -21.37
C HIS A 283 57.15 -72.00 -21.63
N ASN A 284 56.43 -72.92 -22.27
CA ASN A 284 55.03 -72.76 -22.66
C ASN A 284 54.04 -72.77 -21.47
N SER A 285 54.49 -73.14 -20.26
CA SER A 285 53.67 -73.15 -19.05
C SER A 285 53.56 -71.75 -18.41
N THR A 286 54.67 -71.01 -18.34
CA THR A 286 54.76 -69.67 -17.72
C THR A 286 53.85 -68.68 -18.45
N GLN A 287 53.94 -68.64 -19.78
CA GLN A 287 53.12 -67.76 -20.62
C GLN A 287 51.62 -68.12 -20.57
N LYS A 288 51.30 -69.41 -20.42
CA LYS A 288 49.91 -69.91 -20.26
C LYS A 288 49.33 -69.63 -18.86
N LYS A 289 50.17 -69.50 -17.82
CA LYS A 289 49.76 -68.94 -16.51
C LYS A 289 49.53 -67.42 -16.60
N GLN A 290 50.50 -66.67 -17.13
CA GLN A 290 50.39 -65.21 -17.30
C GLN A 290 49.15 -64.80 -18.10
N ASN A 291 48.84 -65.49 -19.22
CA ASN A 291 47.63 -65.22 -19.99
C ASN A 291 46.33 -65.57 -19.24
N LYS A 292 46.32 -66.62 -18.41
CA LYS A 292 45.18 -66.92 -17.52
C LYS A 292 45.02 -65.83 -16.45
N ASP A 293 46.11 -65.36 -15.84
CA ASP A 293 46.09 -64.30 -14.84
C ASP A 293 45.65 -62.96 -15.44
N LEU A 294 46.03 -62.65 -16.68
CA LEU A 294 45.55 -61.49 -17.43
C LEU A 294 44.05 -61.60 -17.74
N GLN A 295 43.57 -62.75 -18.24
CA GLN A 295 42.14 -62.99 -18.46
C GLN A 295 41.33 -62.90 -17.15
N LEU A 296 41.88 -63.38 -16.03
CA LEU A 296 41.22 -63.34 -14.73
C LEU A 296 41.24 -61.92 -14.12
N LYS A 297 42.25 -61.10 -14.44
CA LYS A 297 42.27 -59.65 -14.17
C LYS A 297 41.25 -58.89 -15.02
N LEU A 298 41.15 -59.18 -16.32
CA LEU A 298 40.16 -58.57 -17.23
C LEU A 298 38.72 -58.85 -16.75
N LYS A 299 38.37 -60.11 -16.47
CA LYS A 299 37.06 -60.46 -15.90
C LYS A 299 36.75 -59.78 -14.56
N LYS A 300 37.77 -59.53 -13.72
CA LYS A 300 37.65 -58.75 -12.48
C LYS A 300 37.49 -57.24 -12.73
N LEU A 301 37.96 -56.71 -13.85
CA LEU A 301 37.72 -55.32 -14.26
C LEU A 301 36.33 -55.16 -14.89
N GLU A 302 35.94 -56.07 -15.78
CA GLU A 302 34.58 -56.16 -16.36
C GLU A 302 33.52 -56.21 -15.25
N ALA A 303 33.66 -57.11 -14.27
CA ALA A 303 32.75 -57.20 -13.13
C ALA A 303 32.69 -55.90 -12.29
N LYS A 304 33.81 -55.18 -12.15
CA LYS A 304 33.83 -53.85 -11.48
C LYS A 304 33.12 -52.78 -12.30
N VAL A 305 33.29 -52.77 -13.62
CA VAL A 305 32.58 -51.84 -14.52
C VAL A 305 31.07 -52.12 -14.48
N HIS A 306 30.64 -53.38 -14.55
CA HIS A 306 29.23 -53.74 -14.38
C HIS A 306 28.68 -53.32 -13.00
N LEU A 307 29.42 -53.52 -11.92
CA LEU A 307 29.02 -53.07 -10.58
C LEU A 307 28.88 -51.54 -10.48
N LEU A 308 29.82 -50.79 -11.04
CA LEU A 308 29.76 -49.31 -11.08
C LEU A 308 28.61 -48.81 -11.95
N ASN A 309 28.33 -49.47 -13.08
CA ASN A 309 27.18 -49.15 -13.93
C ASN A 309 25.85 -49.44 -13.19
N LEU A 310 25.74 -50.57 -12.48
CA LEU A 310 24.57 -50.87 -11.64
C LEU A 310 24.39 -49.85 -10.52
N GLN A 311 25.47 -49.42 -9.85
CA GLN A 311 25.42 -48.36 -8.84
C GLN A 311 25.03 -47.00 -9.44
N CYS A 312 25.50 -46.68 -10.64
CA CYS A 312 25.11 -45.47 -11.38
C CYS A 312 23.60 -45.48 -11.70
N MET A 313 23.10 -46.55 -12.33
CA MET A 313 21.68 -46.74 -12.62
C MET A 313 20.83 -46.70 -11.35
N HIS A 314 21.25 -47.36 -10.27
CA HIS A 314 20.53 -47.36 -8.99
C HIS A 314 20.45 -45.95 -8.38
N ARG A 315 21.51 -45.13 -8.46
CA ARG A 315 21.49 -43.72 -8.02
C ARG A 315 20.48 -42.91 -8.83
N HIS A 316 20.47 -43.06 -10.16
CA HIS A 316 19.53 -42.35 -11.03
C HIS A 316 18.06 -42.80 -10.81
N PHE A 317 17.80 -44.10 -10.68
CA PHE A 317 16.46 -44.60 -10.35
C PHE A 317 15.99 -44.17 -8.97
N THR A 318 16.87 -44.14 -7.97
CA THR A 318 16.52 -43.70 -6.60
C THR A 318 16.20 -42.20 -6.57
N ALA A 319 16.97 -41.37 -7.27
CA ALA A 319 16.70 -39.93 -7.40
C ALA A 319 15.42 -39.63 -8.21
N TRP A 320 15.17 -40.40 -9.27
CA TRP A 320 13.91 -40.32 -10.04
C TRP A 320 12.70 -40.73 -9.18
N TYR A 321 12.84 -41.81 -8.41
CA TYR A 321 11.82 -42.29 -7.49
C TYR A 321 11.54 -41.29 -6.35
N SER A 322 12.56 -40.66 -5.77
CA SER A 322 12.37 -39.62 -4.74
C SER A 322 11.64 -38.40 -5.31
N VAL A 323 11.99 -37.93 -6.51
CA VAL A 323 11.29 -36.83 -7.19
C VAL A 323 9.82 -37.19 -7.49
N ILE A 324 9.53 -38.42 -7.92
CA ILE A 324 8.14 -38.88 -8.14
C ILE A 324 7.38 -38.96 -6.80
N LEU A 325 7.99 -39.50 -5.75
CA LEU A 325 7.36 -39.66 -4.45
C LEU A 325 7.11 -38.29 -3.79
N GLU A 326 8.06 -37.37 -3.87
CA GLU A 326 7.85 -35.96 -3.49
C GLU A 326 6.71 -35.32 -4.30
N ARG A 327 6.66 -35.51 -5.62
CA ARG A 327 5.57 -34.96 -6.45
C ARG A 327 4.21 -35.55 -6.05
N ARG A 328 4.14 -36.85 -5.77
CA ARG A 328 2.91 -37.52 -5.28
C ARG A 328 2.49 -36.98 -3.91
N VAL A 329 3.42 -36.77 -2.99
CA VAL A 329 3.16 -36.16 -1.67
C VAL A 329 2.72 -34.70 -1.79
N ARG A 330 3.35 -33.90 -2.66
CA ARG A 330 2.93 -32.52 -2.95
C ARG A 330 1.51 -32.48 -3.52
N MET A 331 1.17 -33.35 -4.46
CA MET A 331 -0.19 -33.48 -5.01
C MET A 331 -1.21 -33.91 -3.96
N GLY A 332 -0.87 -34.89 -3.10
CA GLY A 332 -1.75 -35.33 -2.00
C GLY A 332 -2.02 -34.22 -0.98
N LYS A 333 -0.99 -33.45 -0.59
CA LYS A 333 -1.13 -32.27 0.27
C LYS A 333 -1.99 -31.18 -0.40
N ALA A 334 -1.82 -30.94 -1.69
CA ALA A 334 -2.63 -29.99 -2.44
C ALA A 334 -4.11 -30.41 -2.49
N ALA A 335 -4.40 -31.68 -2.76
CA ALA A 335 -5.77 -32.23 -2.75
C ALA A 335 -6.44 -32.05 -1.37
N ALA A 336 -5.78 -32.47 -0.29
CA ALA A 336 -6.29 -32.32 1.07
C ALA A 336 -6.57 -30.83 1.44
N LEU A 337 -5.69 -29.91 1.02
CA LEU A 337 -5.91 -28.46 1.20
C LEU A 337 -7.08 -27.93 0.36
N CYS A 338 -7.29 -28.45 -0.85
CA CYS A 338 -8.46 -28.12 -1.68
C CYS A 338 -9.76 -28.61 -1.05
N ASP A 339 -9.80 -29.83 -0.52
CA ASP A 339 -10.99 -30.41 0.11
C ASP A 339 -11.32 -29.76 1.45
N TRP A 340 -10.31 -29.46 2.28
CA TRP A 340 -10.50 -28.63 3.46
C TRP A 340 -11.03 -27.22 3.12
N ARG A 341 -10.52 -26.58 2.05
CA ARG A 341 -11.05 -25.29 1.57
C ARG A 341 -12.48 -25.39 1.06
N ARG A 342 -12.87 -26.50 0.41
CA ARG A 342 -14.26 -26.78 -0.01
C ARG A 342 -15.17 -26.93 1.21
N GLN A 343 -14.79 -27.76 2.18
CA GLN A 343 -15.52 -27.96 3.43
C GLN A 343 -15.67 -26.66 4.23
N LEU A 344 -14.59 -25.89 4.39
CA LEU A 344 -14.61 -24.59 5.08
C LEU A 344 -15.53 -23.57 4.36
N LYS A 345 -15.55 -23.56 3.02
CA LYS A 345 -16.48 -22.71 2.27
C LYS A 345 -17.93 -23.15 2.46
N ALA A 346 -18.21 -24.46 2.42
CA ALA A 346 -19.54 -25.01 2.66
C ALA A 346 -20.03 -24.70 4.09
N TRP A 347 -19.19 -24.88 5.11
CA TRP A 347 -19.53 -24.58 6.51
C TRP A 347 -19.71 -23.07 6.77
N ARG A 348 -18.92 -22.21 6.12
CA ARG A 348 -19.14 -20.74 6.15
C ARG A 348 -20.48 -20.36 5.49
N ALA A 349 -20.82 -20.96 4.36
CA ALA A 349 -22.10 -20.73 3.69
C ALA A 349 -23.29 -21.25 4.52
N TRP A 350 -23.17 -22.44 5.11
CA TRP A 350 -24.17 -22.99 6.03
C TRP A 350 -24.38 -22.09 7.25
N ARG A 351 -23.32 -21.62 7.91
CA ARG A 351 -23.45 -20.66 9.01
C ARG A 351 -24.12 -19.36 8.56
N ALA A 352 -23.76 -18.81 7.40
CA ALA A 352 -24.40 -17.61 6.88
C ALA A 352 -25.90 -17.80 6.64
N LEU A 353 -26.32 -18.97 6.12
CA LEU A 353 -27.73 -19.32 5.97
C LEU A 353 -28.45 -19.51 7.31
N VAL A 354 -27.79 -20.08 8.32
CA VAL A 354 -28.35 -20.24 9.68
C VAL A 354 -28.51 -18.89 10.38
N TRP A 355 -27.54 -17.98 10.23
CA TRP A 355 -27.63 -16.61 10.76
C TRP A 355 -28.73 -15.81 10.06
N ALA A 356 -28.75 -15.79 8.71
CA ALA A 356 -29.83 -15.13 7.96
C ALA A 356 -31.21 -15.71 8.32
N ARG A 357 -31.34 -17.03 8.53
CA ARG A 357 -32.62 -17.66 8.94
C ARG A 357 -32.96 -17.49 10.42
N ARG A 358 -32.05 -16.93 11.23
CA ARG A 358 -32.34 -16.39 12.58
C ARG A 358 -32.79 -14.93 12.47
N GLU A 359 -32.02 -14.12 11.76
CA GLU A 359 -32.28 -12.70 11.49
C GLU A 359 -33.66 -12.48 10.84
N GLU A 360 -34.03 -13.29 9.84
CA GLU A 360 -35.38 -13.34 9.25
C GLU A 360 -36.47 -13.56 10.30
N LYS A 361 -36.25 -14.44 11.29
CA LYS A 361 -37.25 -14.72 12.35
C LYS A 361 -37.32 -13.64 13.42
N GLU A 362 -36.20 -12.96 13.67
CA GLU A 362 -36.14 -11.84 14.61
C GLU A 362 -36.76 -10.57 13.97
N ALA A 363 -36.61 -10.40 12.65
CA ALA A 363 -37.37 -9.44 11.85
C ALA A 363 -38.89 -9.78 11.77
N GLU A 364 -39.25 -11.04 11.52
CA GLU A 364 -40.66 -11.50 11.53
C GLU A 364 -41.34 -11.17 12.88
N ARG A 365 -40.67 -11.45 14.01
CA ARG A 365 -41.15 -11.12 15.37
C ARG A 365 -41.31 -9.63 15.62
N THR A 366 -40.27 -8.84 15.36
CA THR A 366 -40.31 -7.39 15.61
C THR A 366 -41.34 -6.70 14.70
N GLU A 367 -41.57 -7.20 13.48
CA GLU A 367 -42.66 -6.71 12.63
C GLU A 367 -44.06 -7.10 13.18
N GLU A 368 -44.22 -8.29 13.78
CA GLU A 368 -45.46 -8.67 14.49
C GLU A 368 -45.70 -7.84 15.77
N GLU A 369 -44.66 -7.56 16.53
CA GLU A 369 -44.69 -6.67 17.71
C GLU A 369 -45.07 -5.24 17.31
N LEU A 370 -44.45 -4.68 16.26
CA LEU A 370 -44.81 -3.36 15.72
C LEU A 370 -46.25 -3.32 15.17
N ARG A 371 -46.75 -4.40 14.56
CA ARG A 371 -48.17 -4.52 14.17
C ARG A 371 -49.10 -4.55 15.38
N LEU A 372 -48.69 -5.19 16.48
CA LEU A 372 -49.44 -5.23 17.74
C LEU A 372 -49.46 -3.86 18.42
N GLU A 373 -48.32 -3.18 18.53
CA GLU A 373 -48.25 -1.82 19.06
C GLU A 373 -49.01 -0.83 18.20
N HIS A 374 -48.92 -0.90 16.87
CA HIS A 374 -49.72 -0.03 16.01
C HIS A 374 -51.24 -0.19 16.26
N ARG A 375 -51.72 -1.42 16.49
CA ARG A 375 -53.12 -1.67 16.90
C ARG A 375 -53.43 -1.11 18.30
N ARG A 376 -52.51 -1.26 19.27
CA ARG A 376 -52.64 -0.68 20.62
C ARG A 376 -52.71 0.85 20.57
N CYS A 377 -51.84 1.49 19.80
CA CYS A 377 -51.84 2.93 19.54
C CYS A 377 -53.14 3.41 18.89
N GLN A 378 -53.64 2.72 17.85
CA GLN A 378 -54.94 3.05 17.24
C GLN A 378 -56.09 2.99 18.27
N GLN A 379 -56.16 1.91 19.05
CA GLN A 379 -57.17 1.76 20.12
C GLN A 379 -57.02 2.82 21.21
N ALA A 380 -55.80 3.18 21.58
CA ALA A 380 -55.50 4.24 22.54
C ALA A 380 -55.95 5.61 22.01
N VAL A 381 -55.63 5.96 20.76
CA VAL A 381 -56.05 7.21 20.10
C VAL A 381 -57.58 7.29 19.98
N GLU A 382 -58.26 6.21 19.59
CA GLU A 382 -59.72 6.16 19.60
C GLU A 382 -60.30 6.33 21.02
N SER A 383 -59.73 5.65 22.01
CA SER A 383 -60.12 5.76 23.42
C SER A 383 -59.90 7.18 23.95
N HIS A 384 -58.83 7.87 23.52
CA HIS A 384 -58.54 9.26 23.85
C HIS A 384 -59.54 10.20 23.16
N ARG A 385 -59.81 10.03 21.86
CA ARG A 385 -60.82 10.82 21.13
C ARG A 385 -62.21 10.67 21.73
N ARG A 386 -62.62 9.44 22.10
CA ARG A 386 -63.89 9.17 22.81
C ARG A 386 -63.92 9.79 24.22
N ARG A 387 -62.79 9.86 24.92
CA ARG A 387 -62.68 10.57 26.22
C ARG A 387 -62.74 12.09 26.07
N LEU A 388 -61.97 12.67 25.14
CA LEU A 388 -61.97 14.09 24.84
C LEU A 388 -63.36 14.58 24.42
N LEU A 389 -64.04 13.88 23.50
CA LEU A 389 -65.41 14.23 23.11
C LEU A 389 -66.40 14.22 24.29
N ARG A 390 -66.26 13.27 25.24
CA ARG A 390 -67.05 13.29 26.48
C ARG A 390 -66.66 14.45 27.41
N HIS A 391 -65.37 14.75 27.53
CA HIS A 391 -64.88 15.88 28.32
C HIS A 391 -65.44 17.20 27.77
N CYS A 392 -65.25 17.48 26.48
CA CYS A 392 -65.77 18.70 25.85
C CYS A 392 -67.30 18.83 25.92
N LEU A 393 -68.06 17.72 25.89
CA LEU A 393 -69.51 17.75 26.10
C LEU A 393 -69.90 18.02 27.56
N SER A 394 -69.14 17.51 28.54
CA SER A 394 -69.29 17.87 29.95
C SER A 394 -68.91 19.33 30.20
N ASP A 395 -67.80 19.79 29.64
CA ASP A 395 -67.30 21.17 29.76
C ASP A 395 -68.26 22.15 29.10
N TRP A 396 -68.87 21.80 27.96
CA TRP A 396 -69.95 22.59 27.36
C TRP A 396 -71.15 22.70 28.29
N ARG A 397 -71.55 21.62 28.98
CA ARG A 397 -72.67 21.62 29.94
C ARG A 397 -72.36 22.47 31.16
N VAL A 398 -71.17 22.33 31.72
CA VAL A 398 -70.68 23.14 32.85
C VAL A 398 -70.52 24.60 32.43
N TRP A 399 -69.94 24.88 31.26
CA TRP A 399 -69.87 26.22 30.70
C TRP A 399 -71.26 26.82 30.47
N CYS A 400 -72.25 26.06 30.02
CA CYS A 400 -73.63 26.53 29.90
C CYS A 400 -74.36 26.67 31.24
N GLN A 401 -73.81 26.17 32.37
CA GLN A 401 -74.27 26.51 33.73
C GLN A 401 -73.53 27.77 34.22
N VAL A 402 -72.21 27.77 34.12
CA VAL A 402 -71.33 28.89 34.50
C VAL A 402 -71.66 30.16 33.72
N GLU A 403 -71.94 30.12 32.42
CA GLU A 403 -72.27 31.29 31.60
C GLU A 403 -73.69 31.83 31.89
N ARG A 404 -74.60 31.02 32.45
CA ARG A 404 -75.85 31.53 33.06
C ARG A 404 -75.56 32.26 34.36
N HIS A 405 -74.87 31.60 35.29
CA HIS A 405 -74.43 32.23 36.55
C HIS A 405 -73.49 33.42 36.36
N ARG A 406 -72.75 33.49 35.23
CA ARG A 406 -71.90 34.62 34.86
C ARG A 406 -72.71 35.78 34.33
N LYS A 407 -73.84 35.56 33.66
CA LYS A 407 -74.76 36.63 33.26
C LYS A 407 -75.49 37.19 34.49
N GLU A 408 -75.91 36.32 35.40
CA GLU A 408 -76.41 36.69 36.73
C GLU A 408 -75.35 37.48 37.52
N LEU A 409 -74.11 37.00 37.56
CA LEU A 409 -72.99 37.67 38.24
C LEU A 409 -72.53 38.95 37.53
N LEU A 410 -72.63 39.05 36.20
CA LEU A 410 -72.31 40.28 35.47
C LEU A 410 -73.36 41.37 35.70
N GLN A 411 -74.64 41.00 35.86
CA GLN A 411 -75.66 41.94 36.37
C GLN A 411 -75.33 42.40 37.80
N GLN A 412 -74.78 41.53 38.66
CA GLN A 412 -74.24 41.89 39.98
C GLN A 412 -72.88 42.62 39.93
N GLN A 413 -72.13 42.53 38.83
CA GLN A 413 -70.82 43.16 38.65
C GLN A 413 -70.86 44.49 37.92
N GLU A 414 -71.81 44.73 37.03
CA GLU A 414 -72.05 46.07 36.47
C GLU A 414 -72.53 47.00 37.59
N THR A 415 -73.42 46.49 38.46
CA THR A 415 -73.83 47.14 39.72
C THR A 415 -72.73 47.21 40.80
N THR A 416 -71.48 46.79 40.55
CA THR A 416 -70.33 47.01 41.46
C THR A 416 -69.08 47.60 40.80
N ARG A 417 -68.83 47.39 39.50
CA ARG A 417 -67.70 47.97 38.77
C ARG A 417 -67.90 49.45 38.47
N GLN A 418 -69.16 49.88 38.35
CA GLN A 418 -69.58 51.28 38.48
C GLN A 418 -69.09 51.93 39.79
N LYS A 419 -68.87 51.16 40.86
CA LYS A 419 -68.37 51.63 42.16
C LYS A 419 -66.84 51.65 42.28
N MET A 420 -66.09 51.18 41.27
CA MET A 420 -64.68 50.79 41.45
C MET A 420 -63.66 51.29 40.41
N ALA A 421 -64.09 51.81 39.25
CA ALA A 421 -63.16 52.26 38.18
C ALA A 421 -62.27 53.48 38.54
N ALA A 422 -62.35 54.00 39.77
CA ALA A 422 -61.73 55.23 40.23
C ALA A 422 -60.22 55.12 40.65
N LEU A 423 -59.40 54.16 40.13
CA LEU A 423 -58.08 53.71 40.72
C LEU A 423 -57.01 53.05 39.75
N ILE A 424 -56.06 53.75 39.06
CA ILE A 424 -55.01 53.15 38.13
C ILE A 424 -53.66 53.99 38.06
N ASN A 425 -52.57 53.52 37.36
CA ASN A 425 -51.59 54.24 36.44
C ASN A 425 -49.95 54.32 36.70
N ALA A 426 -48.91 53.36 36.42
CA ALA A 426 -47.29 53.47 36.45
C ALA A 426 -46.07 52.27 36.18
N ALA A 427 -44.65 52.35 35.74
CA ALA A 427 -43.19 51.53 35.94
C ALA A 427 -41.85 51.04 34.89
N ALA A 428 -40.40 50.76 35.14
CA ALA A 428 -39.11 50.09 34.28
C ALA A 428 -37.38 49.89 34.63
N SER A 429 -36.29 49.10 33.98
CA SER A 429 -34.60 48.99 34.10
C SER A 429 -33.39 48.01 33.29
N ARG A 430 -31.89 47.98 33.36
CA ARG A 430 -30.62 47.04 32.73
C ARG A 430 -28.86 47.14 32.85
N LYS A 431 -27.74 46.24 32.41
CA LYS A 431 -26.04 46.23 32.36
C LYS A 431 -24.95 44.97 31.79
N LEU A 432 -23.50 44.61 31.62
CA LEU A 432 -21.86 44.90 31.46
C LEU A 432 -20.56 43.75 31.12
N GLY A 433 -19.09 43.88 30.94
CA GLY A 433 -17.77 42.84 30.72
C GLY A 433 -16.06 43.08 30.33
N ALA A 434 -14.89 42.16 30.30
CA ALA A 434 -13.23 42.25 29.94
C ALA A 434 -12.04 40.95 29.92
N GLU A 435 -10.60 40.62 29.70
CA GLU A 435 -9.02 40.84 29.14
C GLU A 435 -7.73 39.65 29.29
N LYS A 436 -6.28 39.35 29.02
CA LYS A 436 -4.69 39.61 28.48
C LYS A 436 -3.48 38.38 28.18
N SER A 437 -2.02 38.09 28.01
CA SER A 437 -0.36 38.31 28.27
C SER A 437 1.04 37.60 27.44
N PRO A 438 2.51 37.54 27.76
CA PRO A 438 3.93 37.29 26.90
C PRO A 438 5.45 36.35 27.12
N PRO A 439 6.93 36.57 26.88
CA PRO A 439 8.26 35.69 26.35
C PRO A 439 9.98 35.64 26.76
N VAL A 440 11.17 34.98 26.13
CA VAL A 440 12.82 34.81 26.51
C VAL A 440 14.18 34.12 25.62
N THR A 441 15.66 34.19 25.79
CA THR A 441 17.07 33.37 25.28
C THR A 441 18.73 33.91 25.37
N ASN A 442 20.15 33.53 25.05
CA ASN A 442 21.44 32.48 24.82
C ASN A 442 23.09 32.99 24.48
N THR A 443 24.48 32.53 24.22
CA THR A 443 25.81 31.49 24.40
C THR A 443 27.43 31.64 23.71
N PRO A 444 28.75 31.03 24.04
CA PRO A 444 30.36 31.24 23.57
C PRO A 444 31.79 30.20 23.52
N GLU A 445 33.19 30.42 23.06
CA GLU A 445 34.63 29.54 23.04
C GLU A 445 36.28 29.92 22.48
N THR A 446 37.59 29.25 22.67
CA THR A 446 39.09 29.05 21.88
C THR A 446 40.78 28.98 22.36
N LEU A 447 42.00 28.46 21.67
CA LEU A 447 43.64 28.24 22.04
C LEU A 447 45.08 27.96 21.06
N THR A 448 46.54 27.93 21.35
CA THR A 448 47.96 27.49 20.54
C THR A 448 49.66 27.48 21.00
N MET A 449 50.89 26.98 20.32
CA MET A 449 52.55 26.96 20.68
C MET A 449 53.99 26.40 19.81
N GLU A 450 55.43 26.63 20.07
CA GLU A 450 56.96 25.91 19.93
C GLU A 450 58.47 26.07 19.00
N GLU A 451 59.84 25.69 19.40
CA GLU A 451 61.37 25.22 18.80
C GLU A 451 63.03 25.80 18.67
N ARG A 452 64.32 25.07 18.44
CA ARG A 452 65.98 25.42 18.48
C ARG A 452 67.41 24.61 17.86
N ALA A 453 68.83 25.04 17.66
CA ALA A 453 70.33 24.27 17.44
C ALA A 453 71.93 24.84 16.96
N GLN A 454 73.29 24.26 17.07
CA GLN A 454 74.83 24.54 16.39
C GLN A 454 76.44 23.95 16.77
N GLN A 455 77.72 23.88 16.01
CA GLN A 455 79.34 23.48 16.30
C GLN A 455 80.83 23.45 15.35
N ARG A 456 82.26 23.57 15.77
CA ARG A 456 83.83 22.99 15.46
C ARG A 456 85.26 23.40 14.53
N ALA A 457 86.71 23.14 14.80
CA ALA A 457 88.15 23.25 13.94
C ALA A 457 89.84 22.94 14.35
N GLU A 458 91.01 22.86 13.45
CA GLU A 458 92.70 23.07 13.30
C GLU A 458 94.22 22.25 13.60
N HIS A 459 95.55 22.43 12.97
CA HIS A 459 97.12 21.88 13.15
C HIS A 459 98.56 22.13 12.18
N ARG A 460 100.03 22.05 12.42
CA ARG A 460 101.43 22.00 11.47
C ARG A 460 103.16 22.20 11.81
N ARG A 461 104.39 21.55 11.29
CA ARG A 461 106.01 21.95 11.05
C ARG A 461 107.38 20.95 10.80
N GLU A 462 108.45 21.07 9.85
CA GLU A 462 109.93 20.46 9.79
C GLU A 462 110.97 20.79 8.56
N ILE A 463 112.31 20.37 8.50
CA ILE A 463 113.35 20.09 7.37
C ILE A 463 114.80 20.72 7.34
N GLU A 464 115.89 19.93 7.06
CA GLU A 464 117.11 20.32 6.24
C GLU A 464 118.20 19.20 5.94
N GLU A 465 119.32 19.59 5.28
CA GLU A 465 120.74 19.09 5.18
C GLU A 465 121.10 17.78 4.42
N ARG A 466 121.88 17.86 3.30
CA ARG A 466 122.57 16.73 2.59
C ARG A 466 123.49 17.18 1.40
N ARG A 467 124.85 17.14 1.42
CA ARG A 467 125.70 17.71 0.28
C ARG A 467 127.13 17.20 -0.17
N ARG A 468 128.06 16.59 0.59
CA ARG A 468 129.50 17.07 0.59
C ARG A 468 130.75 16.43 -0.14
N GLN A 469 130.88 15.16 -0.63
CA GLN A 469 132.23 14.49 -0.89
C GLN A 469 132.56 14.03 -2.36
N LYS A 470 133.56 14.56 -3.12
CA LYS A 470 133.64 14.34 -4.62
C LYS A 470 134.95 14.48 -5.51
N GLN A 471 136.24 14.27 -5.11
CA GLN A 471 137.38 14.69 -6.01
C GLN A 471 138.57 13.76 -6.40
N GLU A 472 138.91 12.65 -5.72
CA GLU A 472 140.27 12.05 -5.83
C GLU A 472 140.47 10.96 -6.92
N GLU A 473 139.48 10.70 -7.78
CA GLU A 473 139.29 9.39 -8.45
C GLU A 473 139.99 9.18 -9.83
N LYS A 474 140.96 10.03 -10.22
CA LYS A 474 141.29 10.21 -11.66
C LYS A 474 142.43 9.41 -12.29
N LEU A 475 143.49 9.02 -11.58
CA LEU A 475 144.74 8.57 -12.25
C LEU A 475 144.94 7.06 -12.41
N ALA A 476 144.11 6.22 -11.79
CA ALA A 476 144.18 4.76 -11.92
C ALA A 476 143.72 4.20 -13.29
N GLN A 477 143.35 5.07 -14.23
CA GLN A 477 142.44 4.74 -15.34
C GLN A 477 143.14 4.23 -16.62
N MET A 478 144.42 4.56 -16.86
CA MET A 478 145.02 4.41 -18.21
C MET A 478 145.71 3.07 -18.51
N LYS A 479 146.21 2.33 -17.51
CA LYS A 479 146.88 1.03 -17.74
C LYS A 479 145.98 -0.19 -17.53
N ALA A 480 144.84 0.00 -16.86
CA ALA A 480 143.74 -0.98 -16.92
C ALA A 480 143.25 -1.13 -18.37
N ALA A 481 143.06 0.00 -19.05
CA ALA A 481 142.44 0.18 -20.37
C ALA A 481 143.05 -0.54 -21.59
N GLU A 482 144.02 -1.46 -21.43
CA GLU A 482 144.58 -2.24 -22.55
C GLU A 482 144.50 -3.76 -22.33
N GLU A 483 144.81 -4.27 -21.13
CA GLU A 483 144.34 -5.62 -20.76
C GLU A 483 142.81 -5.68 -20.71
N GLU A 484 142.16 -4.58 -20.30
CA GLU A 484 140.71 -4.43 -20.43
C GLU A 484 140.22 -4.57 -21.88
N LYS A 485 141.00 -4.26 -22.93
CA LYS A 485 140.53 -4.40 -24.33
C LYS A 485 140.42 -5.86 -24.75
N LEU A 486 141.45 -6.66 -24.52
CA LEU A 486 141.44 -8.08 -24.94
C LEU A 486 140.48 -8.90 -24.06
N ARG A 487 140.40 -8.60 -22.75
CA ARG A 487 139.35 -9.17 -21.91
C ARG A 487 137.97 -8.67 -22.34
N ALA A 488 137.80 -7.38 -22.68
CA ALA A 488 136.53 -6.86 -23.20
C ALA A 488 136.14 -7.53 -24.51
N GLU A 489 137.05 -7.85 -25.43
CA GLU A 489 136.70 -8.55 -26.67
C GLU A 489 136.15 -9.97 -26.43
N GLU A 490 136.77 -10.75 -25.54
CA GLU A 490 136.28 -12.09 -25.19
C GLU A 490 135.01 -12.01 -24.34
N GLU A 491 134.97 -11.11 -23.36
CA GLU A 491 133.78 -10.81 -22.60
C GLU A 491 132.65 -10.24 -23.48
N GLU A 492 132.92 -9.49 -24.55
CA GLU A 492 131.92 -8.97 -25.48
C GLU A 492 131.35 -10.08 -26.35
N LYS A 493 132.18 -11.01 -26.82
CA LYS A 493 131.72 -12.24 -27.50
C LYS A 493 130.82 -13.08 -26.56
N LEU A 494 131.16 -13.16 -25.28
CA LEU A 494 130.31 -13.80 -24.27
C LEU A 494 129.04 -12.99 -23.95
N LYS A 495 129.14 -11.68 -23.70
CA LYS A 495 128.02 -10.75 -23.46
C LYS A 495 127.07 -10.67 -24.66
N GLU A 496 127.56 -10.81 -25.89
CA GLU A 496 126.73 -10.97 -27.09
C GLU A 496 125.96 -12.29 -27.07
N ILE A 497 126.63 -13.40 -26.75
CA ILE A 497 125.96 -14.71 -26.64
C ILE A 497 124.92 -14.68 -25.51
N GLU A 498 125.19 -14.00 -24.40
CA GLU A 498 124.24 -13.81 -23.31
C GLU A 498 123.10 -12.86 -23.68
N ARG A 499 123.37 -11.72 -24.33
CA ARG A 499 122.32 -10.85 -24.91
C ARG A 499 121.45 -11.63 -25.89
N LYS A 500 122.03 -12.41 -26.81
CA LYS A 500 121.29 -13.25 -27.77
C LYS A 500 120.51 -14.38 -27.08
N LYS A 501 120.93 -14.87 -25.91
CA LYS A 501 120.16 -15.80 -25.04
C LYS A 501 119.05 -15.07 -24.27
N GLU A 502 119.31 -13.86 -23.79
CA GLU A 502 118.37 -13.05 -23.01
C GLU A 502 117.27 -12.44 -23.89
N GLU A 503 117.60 -11.92 -25.07
CA GLU A 503 116.64 -11.54 -26.11
C GLU A 503 115.73 -12.71 -26.47
N LYS A 504 116.28 -13.92 -26.66
CA LYS A 504 115.46 -15.14 -26.86
C LYS A 504 114.59 -15.48 -25.65
N ARG A 505 115.05 -15.23 -24.41
CA ARG A 505 114.21 -15.33 -23.20
C ARG A 505 113.12 -14.25 -23.15
N GLN A 506 113.41 -13.02 -23.56
CA GLN A 506 112.46 -11.91 -23.62
C GLN A 506 111.43 -12.09 -24.74
N GLN A 507 111.85 -12.57 -25.92
CA GLN A 507 110.97 -12.97 -27.02
C GLN A 507 109.99 -14.05 -26.56
N ARG A 508 110.49 -15.15 -25.97
CA ARG A 508 109.64 -16.20 -25.38
C ARG A 508 108.69 -15.68 -24.32
N LYS A 509 109.13 -14.77 -23.43
CA LYS A 509 108.24 -14.10 -22.45
C LYS A 509 107.14 -13.29 -23.16
N ARG A 510 107.48 -12.48 -24.17
CA ARG A 510 106.53 -11.66 -24.95
C ARG A 510 105.57 -12.53 -25.78
N GLU A 511 106.02 -13.67 -26.30
CA GLU A 511 105.20 -14.65 -27.03
C GLU A 511 104.22 -15.36 -26.10
N LEU A 512 104.69 -15.85 -24.94
CA LEU A 512 103.84 -16.43 -23.90
C LEU A 512 102.83 -15.41 -23.36
N GLU A 513 103.20 -14.12 -23.27
CA GLU A 513 102.25 -13.05 -22.94
C GLU A 513 101.23 -12.80 -24.06
N LYS A 514 101.64 -12.81 -25.33
CA LYS A 514 100.72 -12.69 -26.48
C LYS A 514 99.73 -13.86 -26.53
N GLN A 515 100.20 -15.09 -26.34
CA GLN A 515 99.36 -16.29 -26.22
C GLN A 515 98.35 -16.13 -25.08
N LYS A 516 98.81 -15.79 -23.87
CA LYS A 516 97.95 -15.54 -22.71
C LYS A 516 96.99 -14.36 -22.88
N ARG A 517 97.25 -13.40 -23.78
CA ARG A 517 96.28 -12.33 -24.13
C ARG A 517 95.22 -12.87 -25.09
N ALA A 518 95.64 -13.52 -26.18
CA ALA A 518 94.73 -14.16 -27.14
C ALA A 518 93.84 -15.24 -26.51
N GLU A 519 94.35 -16.04 -25.58
CA GLU A 519 93.58 -17.03 -24.81
C GLU A 519 92.46 -16.35 -23.98
N ARG A 520 92.79 -15.26 -23.27
CA ARG A 520 91.80 -14.47 -22.51
C ARG A 520 90.77 -13.81 -23.42
N GLU A 521 91.17 -13.31 -24.58
CA GLU A 521 90.26 -12.75 -25.59
C GLU A 521 89.35 -13.83 -26.19
N GLN A 522 89.86 -15.04 -26.43
CA GLN A 522 89.06 -16.21 -26.82
C GLN A 522 88.11 -16.66 -25.71
N GLU A 523 88.51 -16.63 -24.45
CA GLU A 523 87.60 -16.93 -23.33
C GLU A 523 86.50 -15.87 -23.19
N LEU A 524 86.84 -14.59 -23.28
CA LEU A 524 85.87 -13.50 -23.19
C LEU A 524 84.88 -13.53 -24.35
N SER A 525 85.33 -13.80 -25.57
CA SER A 525 84.45 -13.98 -26.74
C SER A 525 83.58 -15.24 -26.63
N LYS A 526 84.10 -16.37 -26.14
CA LYS A 526 83.29 -17.58 -25.83
C LYS A 526 82.22 -17.28 -24.78
N ARG A 527 82.56 -16.57 -23.69
CA ARG A 527 81.61 -16.13 -22.64
C ARG A 527 80.56 -15.16 -23.19
N ALA A 528 80.96 -14.21 -24.04
CA ALA A 528 80.06 -13.27 -24.69
C ALA A 528 79.09 -13.97 -25.67
N ALA A 529 79.56 -14.92 -26.47
CA ALA A 529 78.73 -15.74 -27.36
C ALA A 529 77.74 -16.61 -26.58
N GLN A 530 78.17 -17.25 -25.49
CA GLN A 530 77.28 -17.99 -24.57
C GLN A 530 76.23 -17.08 -23.93
N HIS A 531 76.61 -15.87 -23.49
CA HIS A 531 75.67 -14.89 -22.96
C HIS A 531 74.67 -14.41 -24.01
N TYR A 532 75.12 -14.16 -25.25
CA TYR A 532 74.27 -13.78 -26.37
C TYR A 532 73.25 -14.87 -26.70
N LEU A 533 73.69 -16.12 -26.88
CA LEU A 533 72.82 -17.26 -27.15
C LEU A 533 71.81 -17.49 -26.01
N ARG A 534 72.26 -17.44 -24.74
CA ARG A 534 71.38 -17.54 -23.57
C ARG A 534 70.35 -16.41 -23.53
N THR A 535 70.76 -15.18 -23.86
CA THR A 535 69.85 -14.02 -23.92
C THR A 535 68.84 -14.14 -25.06
N LEU A 536 69.27 -14.63 -26.23
CA LEU A 536 68.42 -14.87 -27.40
C LEU A 536 67.35 -15.92 -27.08
N LEU A 537 67.76 -17.08 -26.58
CA LEU A 537 66.86 -18.19 -26.22
C LEU A 537 65.87 -17.79 -25.11
N LEU A 538 66.31 -17.08 -24.07
CA LEU A 538 65.43 -16.67 -22.97
C LEU A 538 64.52 -15.49 -23.34
N ARG A 539 65.04 -14.42 -23.93
CA ARG A 539 64.30 -13.16 -24.15
C ARG A 539 63.62 -13.03 -25.52
N ARG A 540 64.12 -13.68 -26.58
CA ARG A 540 63.48 -13.67 -27.92
C ARG A 540 62.76 -14.96 -28.27
N GLY A 541 63.16 -16.09 -27.69
CA GLY A 541 62.45 -17.38 -27.83
C GLY A 541 61.41 -17.61 -26.74
N LEU A 542 61.87 -18.01 -25.55
CA LEU A 542 61.03 -18.54 -24.49
C LEU A 542 60.10 -17.52 -23.82
N ALA A 543 60.50 -16.26 -23.66
CA ALA A 543 59.63 -15.24 -23.06
C ALA A 543 58.43 -14.88 -23.97
N PRO A 544 58.59 -14.60 -25.28
CA PRO A 544 57.45 -14.47 -26.19
C PRO A 544 56.59 -15.74 -26.27
N TRP A 545 57.20 -16.93 -26.31
CA TRP A 545 56.44 -18.19 -26.34
C TRP A 545 55.59 -18.40 -25.07
N LYS A 546 56.12 -18.09 -23.88
CA LYS A 546 55.34 -18.10 -22.63
C LYS A 546 54.20 -17.08 -22.68
N SER A 547 54.46 -15.85 -23.12
CA SER A 547 53.42 -14.83 -23.25
C SER A 547 52.32 -15.23 -24.23
N LEU A 548 52.66 -15.92 -25.33
CA LEU A 548 51.67 -16.48 -26.27
C LEU A 548 50.87 -17.63 -25.66
N LEU A 549 51.47 -18.48 -24.81
CA LEU A 549 50.74 -19.52 -24.07
C LEU A 549 49.81 -18.91 -23.01
N GLU A 550 50.27 -17.89 -22.29
CA GLU A 550 49.48 -17.14 -21.30
C GLU A 550 48.30 -16.42 -21.99
N GLN A 551 48.54 -15.74 -23.11
CA GLN A 551 47.48 -15.13 -23.95
C GLN A 551 46.51 -16.18 -24.49
N SER A 552 47.02 -17.32 -24.98
CA SER A 552 46.16 -18.43 -25.42
C SER A 552 45.27 -18.94 -24.29
N HIS A 553 45.82 -19.09 -23.07
CA HIS A 553 45.03 -19.52 -21.91
C HIS A 553 43.96 -18.48 -21.53
N VAL A 554 44.32 -17.19 -21.43
CA VAL A 554 43.39 -16.09 -21.17
C VAL A 554 42.29 -16.01 -22.25
N ASN A 555 42.64 -16.23 -23.51
CA ASN A 555 41.67 -16.27 -24.61
C ASN A 555 40.72 -17.48 -24.49
N THR A 556 41.22 -18.66 -24.10
CA THR A 556 40.35 -19.83 -23.85
C THR A 556 39.42 -19.64 -22.64
N GLN A 557 39.91 -19.02 -21.56
CA GLN A 557 39.07 -18.64 -20.42
C GLN A 557 37.99 -17.64 -20.84
N SER A 558 38.39 -16.55 -21.50
CA SER A 558 37.47 -15.51 -22.01
C SER A 558 36.40 -16.08 -22.95
N ALA A 559 36.74 -17.08 -23.78
CA ALA A 559 35.78 -17.75 -24.66
C ALA A 559 34.78 -18.63 -23.87
N VAL A 560 35.22 -19.32 -22.81
CA VAL A 560 34.36 -20.10 -21.90
C VAL A 560 33.46 -19.18 -21.08
N ASP A 561 33.99 -18.06 -20.56
CA ASP A 561 33.22 -17.07 -19.81
C ASP A 561 32.18 -16.40 -20.71
N HIS A 562 32.54 -16.01 -21.93
CA HIS A 562 31.59 -15.50 -22.91
C HIS A 562 30.51 -16.53 -23.26
N TYR A 563 30.89 -17.80 -23.49
CA TYR A 563 29.93 -18.86 -23.79
C TYR A 563 28.97 -19.15 -22.63
N THR A 564 29.47 -19.21 -21.39
CA THR A 564 28.65 -19.45 -20.20
C THR A 564 27.72 -18.27 -19.92
N VAL A 565 28.18 -17.02 -20.05
CA VAL A 565 27.31 -15.83 -19.94
C VAL A 565 26.28 -15.78 -21.06
N ALA A 566 26.63 -16.13 -22.30
CA ALA A 566 25.68 -16.19 -23.41
C ALA A 566 24.61 -17.28 -23.21
N LEU A 567 25.01 -18.46 -22.71
CA LEU A 567 24.10 -19.55 -22.38
C LEU A 567 23.18 -19.19 -21.21
N GLN A 568 23.72 -18.61 -20.13
CA GLN A 568 22.94 -18.10 -19.00
C GLN A 568 21.92 -17.06 -19.46
N ARG A 569 22.34 -16.05 -20.24
CA ARG A 569 21.43 -15.03 -20.81
C ARG A 569 20.34 -15.68 -21.65
N ARG A 570 20.66 -16.62 -22.53
CA ARG A 570 19.66 -17.33 -23.34
C ARG A 570 18.64 -18.08 -22.48
N CYS A 571 19.10 -18.80 -21.46
CA CYS A 571 18.23 -19.50 -20.51
C CYS A 571 17.34 -18.53 -19.73
N PHE A 572 17.90 -17.46 -19.16
CA PHE A 572 17.14 -16.44 -18.43
C PHE A 572 16.13 -15.70 -19.32
N CYS A 573 16.48 -15.38 -20.56
CA CYS A 573 15.54 -14.80 -21.52
C CYS A 573 14.39 -15.76 -21.87
N SER A 574 14.67 -17.04 -22.13
CA SER A 574 13.61 -18.03 -22.39
C SER A 574 12.73 -18.30 -21.17
N TRP A 575 13.31 -18.25 -19.97
CA TRP A 575 12.55 -18.36 -18.72
C TRP A 575 11.66 -17.13 -18.51
N LEU A 576 12.21 -15.92 -18.68
CA LEU A 576 11.46 -14.67 -18.59
C LEU A 576 10.29 -14.65 -19.57
N GLN A 577 10.53 -15.01 -20.85
CA GLN A 577 9.47 -15.17 -21.85
C GLN A 577 8.38 -16.14 -21.38
N SER A 578 8.73 -17.33 -20.87
CA SER A 578 7.73 -18.28 -20.35
C SER A 578 6.98 -17.79 -19.10
N VAL A 579 7.58 -16.88 -18.32
CA VAL A 579 6.94 -16.25 -17.14
C VAL A 579 6.00 -15.13 -17.58
N ASP A 580 6.42 -14.29 -18.53
CA ASP A 580 5.62 -13.21 -19.11
C ASP A 580 4.41 -13.76 -19.88
N GLU A 581 4.61 -14.82 -20.67
CA GLU A 581 3.53 -15.58 -21.35
C GLU A 581 2.54 -16.16 -20.31
N ALA A 582 3.04 -16.85 -19.29
CA ALA A 582 2.20 -17.40 -18.21
C ALA A 582 1.55 -16.31 -17.32
N HIS A 583 2.04 -15.06 -17.35
CA HIS A 583 1.38 -13.91 -16.73
C HIS A 583 0.25 -13.40 -17.63
N ALA A 584 0.53 -13.18 -18.91
CA ALA A 584 -0.42 -12.72 -19.91
C ALA A 584 -1.61 -13.70 -20.06
N GLU A 585 -1.39 -15.02 -19.99
CA GLU A 585 -2.46 -16.03 -19.97
C GLU A 585 -3.41 -15.86 -18.76
N ARG A 586 -2.85 -15.53 -17.58
CA ARG A 586 -3.62 -15.32 -16.34
C ARG A 586 -4.39 -14.00 -16.40
N GLU A 587 -3.77 -12.94 -16.90
CA GLU A 587 -4.43 -11.65 -17.11
C GLU A 587 -5.54 -11.76 -18.16
N ALA A 588 -5.30 -12.43 -19.29
CA ALA A 588 -6.33 -12.70 -20.29
C ALA A 588 -7.49 -13.52 -19.70
N SER A 589 -7.20 -14.54 -18.88
CA SER A 589 -8.21 -15.34 -18.18
C SER A 589 -9.02 -14.52 -17.17
N ALA A 590 -8.35 -13.65 -16.40
CA ALA A 590 -8.99 -12.74 -15.45
C ALA A 590 -9.87 -11.69 -16.15
N ASN A 591 -9.39 -11.11 -17.26
CA ASN A 591 -10.15 -10.16 -18.07
C ASN A 591 -11.36 -10.82 -18.72
N GLN A 592 -11.25 -12.05 -19.24
CA GLN A 592 -12.40 -12.82 -19.73
C GLN A 592 -13.43 -13.10 -18.63
N LEU A 593 -12.99 -13.45 -17.41
CA LEU A 593 -13.88 -13.62 -16.26
C LEU A 593 -14.58 -12.30 -15.90
N TYR A 594 -13.84 -11.19 -15.83
CA TYR A 594 -14.36 -9.86 -15.53
C TYR A 594 -15.40 -9.42 -16.56
N HIS A 595 -15.12 -9.56 -17.86
CA HIS A 595 -16.09 -9.26 -18.92
C HIS A 595 -17.34 -10.14 -18.82
N ARG A 596 -17.23 -11.44 -18.50
CA ARG A 596 -18.40 -12.30 -18.26
C ARG A 596 -19.24 -11.83 -17.08
N ILE A 597 -18.61 -11.45 -15.96
CA ILE A 597 -19.30 -10.92 -14.77
C ILE A 597 -19.97 -9.58 -15.08
N LEU A 598 -19.29 -8.68 -15.81
CA LEU A 598 -19.81 -7.38 -16.21
C LEU A 598 -21.01 -7.52 -17.15
N LEU A 599 -20.92 -8.39 -18.16
CA LEU A 599 -22.03 -8.73 -19.06
C LEU A 599 -23.21 -9.35 -18.29
N GLN A 600 -22.95 -10.27 -17.36
CA GLN A 600 -24.01 -10.84 -16.52
C GLN A 600 -24.71 -9.77 -15.67
N ARG A 601 -23.95 -8.85 -15.05
CA ARG A 601 -24.51 -7.72 -14.29
C ARG A 601 -25.34 -6.79 -15.19
N ALA A 602 -24.85 -6.45 -16.37
CA ALA A 602 -25.54 -5.58 -17.34
C ALA A 602 -26.83 -6.23 -17.89
N VAL A 603 -26.81 -7.52 -18.21
CA VAL A 603 -28.02 -8.26 -18.64
C VAL A 603 -29.03 -8.37 -17.49
N CYS A 604 -28.58 -8.54 -16.25
CA CYS A 604 -29.46 -8.55 -15.08
C CYS A 604 -30.08 -7.17 -14.77
N SER A 605 -29.34 -6.07 -14.94
CA SER A 605 -29.92 -4.72 -14.79
C SER A 605 -30.90 -4.40 -15.93
N TRP A 606 -30.59 -4.77 -17.17
CA TRP A 606 -31.52 -4.65 -18.30
C TRP A 606 -32.81 -5.45 -18.12
N LYS A 607 -32.74 -6.68 -17.57
CA LYS A 607 -33.93 -7.46 -17.21
C LYS A 607 -34.76 -6.72 -16.16
N ARG A 608 -34.16 -6.30 -15.05
CA ARG A 608 -34.85 -5.50 -14.00
C ARG A 608 -35.52 -4.24 -14.57
N LEU A 609 -34.86 -3.52 -15.48
CA LEU A 609 -35.44 -2.34 -16.15
C LEU A 609 -36.64 -2.68 -17.05
N LYS A 610 -36.58 -3.81 -17.78
CA LYS A 610 -37.74 -4.32 -18.56
C LYS A 610 -38.90 -4.68 -17.63
N ASP A 611 -38.62 -5.41 -16.56
CA ASP A 611 -39.62 -5.90 -15.62
C ASP A 611 -40.30 -4.73 -14.87
N LEU A 612 -39.52 -3.71 -14.48
CA LEU A 612 -40.03 -2.46 -13.91
C LEU A 612 -40.92 -1.69 -14.90
N ARG A 613 -40.54 -1.57 -16.18
CA ARG A 613 -41.39 -0.95 -17.21
C ARG A 613 -42.72 -1.69 -17.35
N PHE A 614 -42.68 -3.01 -17.47
CA PHE A 614 -43.89 -3.84 -17.59
C PHE A 614 -44.82 -3.70 -16.37
N ILE A 615 -44.28 -3.63 -15.15
CA ILE A 615 -45.05 -3.39 -13.92
C ILE A 615 -45.68 -1.97 -13.93
N LEU A 616 -44.96 -0.95 -14.40
CA LEU A 616 -45.46 0.42 -14.50
C LEU A 616 -46.54 0.56 -15.58
N GLU A 617 -46.35 -0.07 -16.75
CA GLU A 617 -47.33 -0.15 -17.84
C GLU A 617 -48.62 -0.84 -17.36
N ALA A 618 -48.50 -2.02 -16.73
CA ALA A 618 -49.64 -2.75 -16.15
C ALA A 618 -50.31 -2.01 -14.96
N ARG A 619 -49.61 -1.07 -14.29
CA ARG A 619 -50.19 -0.17 -13.28
C ARG A 619 -50.93 1.00 -13.93
N ALA A 620 -50.36 1.58 -15.00
CA ALA A 620 -50.97 2.66 -15.77
C ALA A 620 -52.24 2.19 -16.49
N GLU A 621 -52.25 1.00 -17.10
CA GLU A 621 -53.44 0.39 -17.69
C GLU A 621 -54.57 0.22 -16.65
N ARG A 622 -54.26 -0.35 -15.48
CA ARG A 622 -55.26 -0.55 -14.41
C ARG A 622 -55.81 0.78 -13.92
N PHE A 623 -54.95 1.78 -13.68
CA PHE A 623 -55.38 3.12 -13.30
C PHE A 623 -56.26 3.78 -14.39
N HIS A 624 -55.90 3.65 -15.66
CA HIS A 624 -56.71 4.15 -16.77
C HIS A 624 -58.07 3.44 -16.83
N ARG A 625 -58.10 2.10 -16.81
CA ARG A 625 -59.36 1.31 -16.83
C ARG A 625 -60.28 1.72 -15.68
N THR A 626 -59.79 1.77 -14.44
CA THR A 626 -60.59 2.18 -13.27
C THR A 626 -61.05 3.64 -13.35
N ARG A 627 -60.20 4.57 -13.83
CA ARG A 627 -60.56 5.99 -13.98
C ARG A 627 -61.60 6.21 -15.08
N THR A 628 -61.50 5.48 -16.20
CA THR A 628 -62.47 5.51 -17.30
C THR A 628 -63.79 4.86 -16.90
N GLN A 629 -63.76 3.70 -16.23
CA GLN A 629 -64.95 3.07 -15.62
C GLN A 629 -65.65 4.03 -14.65
N ARG A 630 -64.91 4.65 -13.71
CA ARG A 630 -65.50 5.62 -12.77
C ARG A 630 -66.13 6.83 -13.49
N LYS A 631 -65.52 7.34 -14.56
CA LYS A 631 -66.13 8.42 -15.38
C LYS A 631 -67.46 7.98 -16.01
N VAL A 632 -67.51 6.78 -16.59
CA VAL A 632 -68.72 6.24 -17.23
C VAL A 632 -69.81 5.97 -16.18
N PHE A 633 -69.46 5.36 -15.04
CA PHE A 633 -70.43 5.13 -13.96
C PHE A 633 -70.96 6.42 -13.32
N MET A 634 -70.14 7.47 -13.19
CA MET A 634 -70.65 8.80 -12.79
C MET A 634 -71.62 9.34 -13.83
N ALA A 635 -71.24 9.42 -15.11
CA ALA A 635 -72.12 9.96 -16.16
C ALA A 635 -73.45 9.17 -16.31
N LEU A 636 -73.44 7.85 -16.08
CA LEU A 636 -74.65 7.03 -16.05
C LEU A 636 -75.50 7.27 -14.80
N LEU A 637 -74.88 7.52 -13.64
CA LEU A 637 -75.57 7.90 -12.41
C LEU A 637 -76.21 9.29 -12.56
N ASP A 638 -75.43 10.26 -13.04
CA ASP A 638 -75.84 11.65 -13.25
C ASP A 638 -77.07 11.66 -14.19
N HIS A 639 -76.98 11.03 -15.36
CA HIS A 639 -78.12 10.87 -16.29
C HIS A 639 -79.32 10.13 -15.67
N ALA A 640 -79.10 9.06 -14.91
CA ALA A 640 -80.20 8.36 -14.23
C ALA A 640 -80.89 9.24 -13.15
N THR A 641 -80.16 10.16 -12.50
CA THR A 641 -80.76 11.14 -11.60
C THR A 641 -81.51 12.25 -12.35
N GLU A 642 -81.03 12.69 -13.52
CA GLU A 642 -81.76 13.63 -14.40
C GLU A 642 -83.07 13.03 -14.91
N GLU A 643 -83.08 11.75 -15.33
CA GLU A 643 -84.29 11.02 -15.71
C GLU A 643 -85.27 10.86 -14.53
N GLN A 644 -84.78 10.61 -13.31
CA GLN A 644 -85.65 10.55 -12.12
C GLN A 644 -86.23 11.92 -11.74
N ILE A 645 -85.44 12.99 -11.79
CA ILE A 645 -85.90 14.35 -11.51
C ILE A 645 -86.94 14.79 -12.55
N THR A 646 -86.68 14.56 -13.84
CA THR A 646 -87.64 14.89 -14.91
C THR A 646 -88.89 14.03 -14.87
N ALA A 647 -88.81 12.75 -14.46
CA ALA A 647 -89.97 11.91 -14.19
C ALA A 647 -90.82 12.46 -13.02
N TRP A 648 -90.19 12.89 -11.92
CA TRP A 648 -90.89 13.50 -10.79
C TRP A 648 -91.53 14.85 -11.16
N ASP A 649 -90.85 15.69 -11.95
CA ASP A 649 -91.43 16.92 -12.52
C ASP A 649 -92.61 16.64 -13.46
N ASN A 650 -92.56 15.54 -14.24
CA ASN A 650 -93.67 15.11 -15.08
C ASN A 650 -94.87 14.67 -14.23
N GLU A 651 -94.64 13.91 -13.16
CA GLU A 651 -95.67 13.49 -12.20
C GLU A 651 -96.29 14.67 -11.47
N GLN A 652 -95.48 15.60 -10.94
CA GLN A 652 -95.96 16.84 -10.31
C GLN A 652 -96.78 17.70 -11.28
N ARG A 653 -96.38 17.81 -12.55
CA ARG A 653 -97.19 18.48 -13.59
C ARG A 653 -98.49 17.74 -13.87
N ALA A 654 -98.51 16.40 -13.82
CA ALA A 654 -99.71 15.58 -13.97
C ALA A 654 -100.67 15.72 -12.76
N GLU A 655 -100.17 15.74 -11.53
CA GLU A 655 -100.95 15.98 -10.31
C GLU A 655 -101.58 17.38 -10.30
N GLN A 656 -100.80 18.42 -10.66
CA GLN A 656 -101.30 19.79 -10.80
C GLN A 656 -102.38 19.86 -11.89
N HIS A 657 -102.19 19.18 -13.03
CA HIS A 657 -103.20 19.12 -14.08
C HIS A 657 -104.45 18.36 -13.63
N ASN A 658 -104.32 17.24 -12.93
CA ASN A 658 -105.44 16.48 -12.39
C ASN A 658 -106.23 17.29 -11.34
N SER A 659 -105.54 18.02 -10.47
CA SER A 659 -106.13 18.94 -9.49
C SER A 659 -106.92 20.06 -10.18
N ARG A 660 -106.33 20.72 -11.19
CA ARG A 660 -107.01 21.73 -12.02
C ARG A 660 -108.21 21.14 -12.77
N ARG A 661 -108.12 19.89 -13.26
CA ARG A 661 -109.22 19.14 -13.91
C ARG A 661 -110.34 18.81 -12.93
N ALA A 662 -110.01 18.38 -11.71
CA ALA A 662 -110.96 18.07 -10.65
C ALA A 662 -111.75 19.33 -10.25
N VAL A 663 -111.07 20.44 -9.96
CA VAL A 663 -111.72 21.72 -9.65
C VAL A 663 -112.62 22.18 -10.80
N LYS A 664 -112.16 22.11 -12.06
CA LYS A 664 -112.99 22.41 -13.24
C LYS A 664 -114.22 21.50 -13.33
N LYS A 665 -114.09 20.19 -13.07
CA LYS A 665 -115.20 19.23 -13.08
C LYS A 665 -116.21 19.51 -11.97
N CYS A 666 -115.75 19.79 -10.75
CA CYS A 666 -116.60 20.16 -9.62
C CYS A 666 -117.35 21.47 -9.89
N PHE A 667 -116.68 22.49 -10.42
CA PHE A 667 -117.32 23.76 -10.78
C PHE A 667 -118.31 23.64 -11.94
N ALA A 668 -118.03 22.79 -12.94
CA ALA A 668 -118.99 22.46 -14.00
C ALA A 668 -120.21 21.70 -13.45
N GLY A 669 -120.01 20.77 -12.51
CA GLY A 669 -121.08 20.09 -11.78
C GLY A 669 -121.93 21.07 -10.97
N TRP A 670 -121.29 21.98 -10.23
CA TRP A 670 -121.97 23.03 -9.47
C TRP A 670 -122.76 24.00 -10.35
N ARG A 671 -122.23 24.41 -11.51
CA ARG A 671 -122.98 25.17 -12.52
C ARG A 671 -124.20 24.41 -13.08
N ARG A 672 -124.12 23.08 -13.17
CA ARG A 672 -125.25 22.23 -13.60
C ARG A 672 -126.25 21.94 -12.47
N LEU A 673 -125.84 22.05 -11.20
CA LEU A 673 -126.65 21.70 -10.03
C LEU A 673 -128.02 22.40 -9.99
N PRO A 674 -128.19 23.71 -10.31
CA PRO A 674 -129.52 24.33 -10.37
C PRO A 674 -130.44 23.76 -11.46
N VAL A 675 -129.88 23.18 -12.53
CA VAL A 675 -130.66 22.47 -13.56
C VAL A 675 -131.11 21.11 -13.01
N VAL A 676 -130.18 20.33 -12.45
CA VAL A 676 -130.47 19.01 -11.85
C VAL A 676 -131.45 19.13 -10.69
N LEU A 677 -131.36 20.18 -9.86
CA LEU A 677 -132.32 20.43 -8.78
C LEU A 677 -133.72 20.84 -9.27
N ARG A 678 -133.84 21.44 -10.47
CA ARG A 678 -135.15 21.63 -11.12
C ARG A 678 -135.69 20.33 -11.69
N GLU A 679 -134.87 19.56 -12.39
CA GLU A 679 -135.24 18.22 -12.86
C GLU A 679 -135.66 17.29 -11.72
N GLU A 680 -134.96 17.32 -10.56
CA GLU A 680 -135.36 16.58 -9.36
C GLU A 680 -136.67 17.11 -8.79
N LYS A 681 -136.87 18.43 -8.66
CA LYS A 681 -138.16 18.98 -8.21
C LYS A 681 -139.31 18.62 -9.15
N GLU A 682 -139.10 18.56 -10.45
CA GLU A 682 -140.09 18.07 -11.42
C GLU A 682 -140.30 16.55 -11.33
N ARG A 683 -139.27 15.77 -10.99
CA ARG A 683 -139.37 14.32 -10.74
C ARG A 683 -140.02 14.02 -9.38
N GLU A 684 -139.82 14.86 -8.37
CA GLU A 684 -140.48 14.82 -7.06
C GLU A 684 -141.94 15.24 -7.21
N ALA A 685 -142.25 16.35 -7.90
CA ALA A 685 -143.62 16.77 -8.16
C ALA A 685 -144.42 15.74 -8.96
N ARG A 686 -143.81 15.05 -9.94
CA ARG A 686 -144.40 13.89 -10.62
C ARG A 686 -144.64 12.71 -9.65
N ARG A 687 -143.65 12.38 -8.80
CA ARG A 687 -143.82 11.38 -7.73
C ARG A 687 -144.92 11.80 -6.75
N GLU A 688 -145.09 13.08 -6.46
CA GLU A 688 -146.07 13.60 -5.51
C GLU A 688 -147.48 13.64 -6.10
N GLN A 689 -147.65 13.99 -7.38
CA GLN A 689 -148.92 13.80 -8.10
C GLN A 689 -149.35 12.33 -8.11
N LEU A 690 -148.40 11.40 -8.24
CA LEU A 690 -148.68 9.97 -8.09
C LEU A 690 -149.03 9.59 -6.64
N ARG A 691 -148.29 10.08 -5.62
CA ARG A 691 -148.62 9.89 -4.19
C ARG A 691 -150.03 10.40 -3.86
N ARG A 692 -150.43 11.57 -4.38
CA ARG A 692 -151.76 12.17 -4.17
C ARG A 692 -152.86 11.33 -4.82
N LYS A 693 -152.69 10.89 -6.08
CA LYS A 693 -153.64 9.96 -6.74
C LYS A 693 -153.74 8.61 -6.03
N VAL A 694 -152.67 8.12 -5.40
CA VAL A 694 -152.73 6.93 -4.54
C VAL A 694 -153.51 7.22 -3.26
N ALA A 695 -153.32 8.38 -2.62
CA ALA A 695 -154.05 8.77 -1.41
C ALA A 695 -155.55 9.05 -1.66
N GLU A 696 -155.91 9.52 -2.87
CA GLU A 696 -157.31 9.66 -3.33
C GLU A 696 -158.03 8.30 -3.45
N ILE A 697 -157.28 7.21 -3.70
CA ILE A 697 -157.80 5.84 -3.82
C ILE A 697 -157.69 5.06 -2.49
N LEU A 698 -156.67 5.36 -1.67
CA LEU A 698 -156.42 4.77 -0.35
C LEU A 698 -156.06 5.86 0.68
N PRO A 699 -157.04 6.38 1.46
CA PRO A 699 -156.83 7.46 2.42
C PRO A 699 -155.77 7.18 3.51
N ASP A 700 -155.57 5.92 3.89
CA ASP A 700 -154.59 5.52 4.91
C ASP A 700 -153.12 5.49 4.40
N PHE A 701 -152.87 5.79 3.12
CA PHE A 701 -151.54 5.69 2.53
C PHE A 701 -150.56 6.80 3.01
N ARG A 702 -149.87 6.53 4.12
CA ARG A 702 -148.81 7.41 4.65
C ARG A 702 -147.55 7.36 3.80
N SER A 703 -147.39 8.31 2.88
CA SER A 703 -146.13 8.51 2.16
C SER A 703 -145.02 9.01 3.09
N SER A 704 -143.95 8.24 3.26
CA SER A 704 -142.80 8.62 4.10
C SER A 704 -142.07 9.88 3.61
N PRO A 705 -141.80 10.89 4.46
CA PRO A 705 -141.00 12.06 4.10
C PRO A 705 -139.50 11.74 3.97
N MET A 706 -138.94 12.04 2.80
CA MET A 706 -137.49 11.92 2.52
C MET A 706 -136.63 12.95 3.28
N ASP A 707 -137.23 13.95 3.93
CA ASP A 707 -136.55 14.97 4.75
C ASP A 707 -135.77 14.39 5.95
N SER A 708 -136.06 13.15 6.33
CA SER A 708 -135.43 12.44 7.46
C SER A 708 -133.95 12.09 7.23
N LEU A 709 -133.50 11.94 5.98
CA LEU A 709 -132.17 11.41 5.64
C LEU A 709 -131.03 12.45 5.51
N TRP A 710 -131.34 13.76 5.57
CA TRP A 710 -130.36 14.83 5.28
C TRP A 710 -130.10 15.80 6.46
N ARG A 711 -130.69 15.57 7.64
CA ARG A 711 -130.51 16.43 8.83
C ARG A 711 -129.43 15.96 9.82
N SER A 712 -128.76 14.83 9.57
CA SER A 712 -127.91 14.15 10.57
C SER A 712 -126.41 14.09 10.21
N VAL A 713 -125.83 15.14 9.61
CA VAL A 713 -124.38 15.29 9.45
C VAL A 713 -123.92 16.71 9.76
N ASN A 714 -123.77 17.00 11.06
CA ASN A 714 -122.86 18.05 11.53
C ASN A 714 -121.51 17.38 11.83
N PRO A 715 -120.41 17.71 11.13
CA PRO A 715 -119.07 17.39 11.59
C PRO A 715 -118.60 18.43 12.64
N LEU A 716 -117.81 17.95 13.61
CA LEU A 716 -116.88 18.75 14.42
C LEU A 716 -115.58 18.99 13.64
#